data_AF-A0A7C1BKB3-F1
#
_entry.id   AF-A0A7C1BKB3-F1
#
_cell.length_a   1.000
_cell.length_b   1.000
_cell.length_c   1.000
_cell.angle_alpha   90.00
_cell.angle_beta   90.00
_cell.angle_gamma   90.00
#
_symmetry.space_group_name_H-M   'P 1'
#
loop_
_entity.id
_entity.type
_entity.pdbx_description
1 polymer ?
#
loop_
_entity_poly.entity_id
_entity_poly.type
_entity_poly.pdbx_seq_one_letter_code
_entity_poly.pdbx_strand_id
1 'polypeptide(L)'
;MKVYEELKKMGKVDPMSKPEYKFIVITISTDKINELRNMDGILKIWLDKQVKIPKPIEDEVLEVTKPVKPNMFMSVYTINAYDAWMDYGVYGDNVTVAVLDTGIDPLQPFLQQTMDGKRKIIDWYDTTGEGYVDTSYNITNASVSNGVLTINQDVTVDWGTYYYLAGRSSRYFSIHINSVKIGNITSANGVYHFGLLPDRYFDMDFDQNFNEAHFVLIVNSSQYYDTVYVDTNDNLDLTDEQPIHIFHSTGDILKFGPGELSECLQYDVNHDLFGEIETICNATLGVVLTEIDPTGKYVNFGWDGGQHGTHVSGTIAGYGMAGTYFEGLYGVAPNAQLMAVRVLSSIGYGSTSWIINGMLYAAIYGPDWIPFSGDEADIISMSLGGLAGYNDGTESPENFYVNYLTELTEVVFSISAGNDGPSTNTVGSPGDADYAITVSNYWESDRWYLLYGFDVIDGPAMSSSRGPRMDGMFDPDVMAPGTDIFSSLPVWSIGYYGTPMSDYYSGTSMAAPHVSGTVALMIDYARQHNLNYDPFKIKEALELSAKKVDGSTMIDQGFGLIQADKAIAELEKLSDENSIVLYAGTTFTPFKNPIEKKLIPYAPINDYMSSMYDIPYLYRGVYLRNELPVTVPIYVYAFKYNQTEGQLDQITGTFQVSAGVNWIIPSVDEVNVGENGSMFYITIDYSRLQKSGTYVGLIYIDDPNTEYLEGYVPVIVYMPINKNGESEAKIIDTEKPGQAKHYYFSVPRGTQELEVTIKIPTGDEGSPLGRTKLVINDPTGSSAEYDGPYIGAGTSYIEYTYHIMKPNAGVWEITAYSSVSSSAYGISEDQYEINVKTYSINLEPSLIKKDFDTPGIKEIKATAINSHSDLNVSVLGVGVGKLDVTYPRVENVSQDFIKLVNIIESNESLYYMNVGITQPEDPNADLDLYVWYYETLDQLLNDLNDGIIDNYTNQYVNQIGPTSEEHLELFMPPYGYYLIGVHGYDTAGLNPIHFIYYEQILNDNGDVIVNTTPFEFKSGDTKTITANVNLSEEG
;
A
#
# COMPACT_ATOMS: atom_id res chain seq x y z
N MET A 1 -26.03 -1.93 -15.32
CA MET A 1 -27.49 -2.04 -15.05
C MET A 1 -28.07 -3.46 -15.08
N LYS A 2 -27.97 -4.26 -16.15
CA LYS A 2 -28.55 -5.62 -16.16
C LYS A 2 -27.98 -6.50 -15.03
N VAL A 3 -26.65 -6.50 -14.88
CA VAL A 3 -25.92 -7.17 -13.80
C VAL A 3 -26.46 -6.75 -12.43
N TYR A 4 -26.55 -5.43 -12.17
CA TYR A 4 -27.09 -4.87 -10.94
C TYR A 4 -28.50 -5.38 -10.57
N GLU A 5 -29.42 -5.49 -11.53
CA GLU A 5 -30.77 -6.03 -11.26
C GLU A 5 -30.77 -7.53 -10.92
N GLU A 6 -29.84 -8.31 -11.46
CA GLU A 6 -29.66 -9.71 -11.06
C GLU A 6 -29.04 -9.80 -9.66
N LEU A 7 -28.04 -8.96 -9.36
CA LEU A 7 -27.40 -8.90 -8.05
C LEU A 7 -28.39 -8.60 -6.91
N LYS A 8 -29.38 -7.73 -7.13
CA LYS A 8 -30.47 -7.47 -6.15
C LYS A 8 -31.26 -8.72 -5.77
N LYS A 9 -31.31 -9.73 -6.64
CA LYS A 9 -32.01 -11.00 -6.36
C LYS A 9 -31.13 -11.94 -5.52
N MET A 10 -29.82 -11.75 -5.55
CA MET A 10 -28.84 -12.60 -4.88
C MET A 10 -28.60 -12.19 -3.43
N GLY A 11 -28.60 -10.89 -3.12
CA GLY A 11 -28.33 -10.40 -1.77
C GLY A 11 -28.74 -8.94 -1.54
N LYS A 12 -28.24 -8.36 -0.44
CA LYS A 12 -28.50 -6.97 -0.09
C LYS A 12 -27.45 -6.09 -0.76
N VAL A 13 -27.87 -5.35 -1.77
CA VAL A 13 -27.02 -4.34 -2.41
C VAL A 13 -26.94 -3.13 -1.48
N ASP A 14 -25.73 -2.63 -1.26
CA ASP A 14 -25.50 -1.45 -0.46
C ASP A 14 -25.97 -0.19 -1.23
N PRO A 15 -26.68 0.74 -0.57
CA PRO A 15 -27.08 2.02 -1.18
C PRO A 15 -25.93 2.85 -1.78
N MET A 16 -24.69 2.66 -1.33
CA MET A 16 -23.53 3.37 -1.89
C MET A 16 -23.22 2.97 -3.34
N SER A 17 -23.68 1.80 -3.79
CA SER A 17 -23.43 1.27 -5.13
C SER A 17 -23.83 2.26 -6.24
N LYS A 18 -22.92 2.47 -7.19
CA LYS A 18 -23.11 3.29 -8.41
C LYS A 18 -22.91 2.42 -9.66
N PRO A 19 -23.91 1.60 -10.05
CA PRO A 19 -23.77 0.63 -11.15
C PRO A 19 -23.53 1.27 -12.52
N GLU A 20 -23.86 2.55 -12.71
CA GLU A 20 -23.53 3.38 -13.86
C GLU A 20 -22.02 3.65 -13.98
N TYR A 21 -21.30 3.65 -12.86
CA TYR A 21 -19.84 3.81 -12.79
C TYR A 21 -19.13 2.50 -12.44
N LYS A 22 -19.76 1.36 -12.71
CA LYS A 22 -19.21 0.00 -12.50
C LYS A 22 -18.90 -0.34 -11.04
N PHE A 23 -19.42 0.44 -10.08
CA PHE A 23 -19.23 0.24 -8.65
C PHE A 23 -20.45 -0.41 -8.01
N ILE A 24 -20.31 -1.63 -7.51
CA ILE A 24 -21.39 -2.34 -6.82
C ILE A 24 -20.85 -3.01 -5.57
N VAL A 25 -21.45 -2.67 -4.43
CA VAL A 25 -21.16 -3.28 -3.13
C VAL A 25 -22.36 -4.13 -2.75
N ILE A 26 -22.15 -5.40 -2.48
CA ILE A 26 -23.23 -6.34 -2.18
C ILE A 26 -22.85 -7.26 -1.02
N THR A 27 -23.78 -7.41 -0.08
CA THR A 27 -23.72 -8.47 0.94
C THR A 27 -24.50 -9.68 0.44
N ILE A 28 -23.79 -10.78 0.18
CA ILE A 28 -24.35 -12.09 -0.17
C ILE A 28 -23.95 -13.13 0.88
N SER A 29 -24.65 -14.26 0.88
CA SER A 29 -24.22 -15.46 1.61
C SER A 29 -23.08 -16.14 0.84
N THR A 30 -22.13 -16.76 1.55
CA THR A 30 -20.91 -17.32 0.96
C THR A 30 -21.20 -18.42 -0.07
N ASP A 31 -22.29 -19.17 0.09
CA ASP A 31 -22.76 -20.19 -0.87
C ASP A 31 -23.17 -19.63 -2.25
N LYS A 32 -23.38 -18.31 -2.36
CA LYS A 32 -23.76 -17.63 -3.62
C LYS A 32 -22.58 -17.04 -4.40
N ILE A 33 -21.36 -17.11 -3.86
CA ILE A 33 -20.15 -16.56 -4.51
C ILE A 33 -19.94 -17.15 -5.91
N ASN A 34 -20.25 -18.44 -6.09
CA ASN A 34 -20.17 -19.11 -7.37
C ASN A 34 -21.13 -18.59 -8.43
N GLU A 35 -22.37 -18.35 -8.03
CA GLU A 35 -23.39 -17.77 -8.92
C GLU A 35 -22.95 -16.37 -9.34
N LEU A 36 -22.29 -15.62 -8.43
CA LEU A 36 -21.77 -14.29 -8.68
C LEU A 36 -20.60 -14.32 -9.67
N ARG A 37 -19.64 -15.22 -9.48
CA ARG A 37 -18.46 -15.40 -10.35
C ARG A 37 -18.83 -15.78 -11.78
N ASN A 38 -19.88 -16.58 -11.96
CA ASN A 38 -20.33 -17.04 -13.27
C ASN A 38 -21.34 -16.08 -13.95
N MET A 39 -21.61 -14.91 -13.38
CA MET A 39 -22.55 -13.97 -13.95
C MET A 39 -21.92 -13.14 -15.08
N ASP A 40 -22.49 -13.25 -16.28
CA ASP A 40 -22.07 -12.46 -17.45
C ASP A 40 -22.06 -10.95 -17.13
N GLY A 41 -20.91 -10.31 -17.34
CA GLY A 41 -20.72 -8.86 -17.16
C GLY A 41 -20.20 -8.44 -15.79
N ILE A 42 -19.88 -9.38 -14.90
CA ILE A 42 -19.02 -9.11 -13.74
C ILE A 42 -17.57 -9.04 -14.21
N LEU A 43 -16.91 -7.89 -13.97
CA LEU A 43 -15.50 -7.70 -14.30
C LEU A 43 -14.60 -8.41 -13.27
N LYS A 44 -14.83 -8.15 -11.99
CA LYS A 44 -14.11 -8.77 -10.87
C LYS A 44 -14.92 -8.68 -9.58
N ILE A 45 -14.61 -9.56 -8.63
CA ILE A 45 -15.23 -9.61 -7.29
C ILE A 45 -14.13 -9.47 -6.25
N TRP A 46 -14.42 -8.70 -5.22
CA TRP A 46 -13.47 -8.35 -4.18
C TRP A 46 -14.14 -8.45 -2.82
N LEU A 47 -13.37 -8.91 -1.84
CA LEU A 47 -13.75 -8.66 -0.47
C LEU A 47 -13.56 -7.17 -0.18
N ASP A 48 -14.52 -6.56 0.50
CA ASP A 48 -14.41 -5.20 1.00
C ASP A 48 -13.44 -5.19 2.20
N LYS A 49 -12.15 -4.97 1.90
CA LYS A 49 -11.06 -5.06 2.88
C LYS A 49 -10.99 -3.79 3.72
N GLN A 50 -10.41 -3.95 4.91
CA GLN A 50 -10.11 -2.82 5.80
C GLN A 50 -8.72 -2.28 5.50
N VAL A 51 -8.63 -0.97 5.37
CA VAL A 51 -7.40 -0.19 5.23
C VAL A 51 -7.23 0.59 6.53
N LYS A 52 -6.08 0.42 7.19
CA LYS A 52 -5.72 1.22 8.37
C LYS A 52 -4.70 2.25 7.95
N ILE A 53 -4.91 3.50 8.35
CA ILE A 53 -3.90 4.53 8.18
C ILE A 53 -2.65 4.19 9.02
N PRO A 54 -1.44 4.28 8.46
CA PRO A 54 -0.23 4.21 9.25
C PRO A 54 -0.23 5.32 10.30
N LYS A 55 0.18 5.02 11.53
CA LYS A 55 0.42 6.08 12.53
C LYS A 55 1.55 7.00 12.02
N PRO A 56 1.54 8.29 12.37
CA PRO A 56 2.69 9.16 12.14
C PRO A 56 3.98 8.49 12.62
N ILE A 57 5.03 8.62 11.83
CA ILE A 57 6.32 7.99 12.12
C ILE A 57 7.00 8.72 13.28
N GLU A 58 7.37 7.98 14.31
CA GLU A 58 8.25 8.51 15.36
C GLU A 58 9.68 8.55 14.84
N ASP A 59 10.23 9.76 14.65
CA ASP A 59 11.60 9.92 14.19
C ASP A 59 12.61 9.49 15.26
N GLU A 60 13.74 8.91 14.82
CA GLU A 60 14.83 8.53 15.71
C GLU A 60 15.54 9.80 16.22
N VAL A 61 15.10 10.34 17.36
CA VAL A 61 15.73 11.52 17.97
C VAL A 61 15.99 11.31 19.45
N LEU A 62 17.21 11.65 19.89
CA LEU A 62 17.53 11.87 21.30
C LEU A 62 16.64 13.00 21.82
N GLU A 63 16.11 12.94 23.05
CA GLU A 63 15.22 13.98 23.60
C GLU A 63 15.73 15.41 23.35
N VAL A 64 15.24 16.08 22.29
CA VAL A 64 15.54 17.47 21.96
C VAL A 64 14.26 18.28 22.08
N THR A 65 14.36 19.46 22.68
CA THR A 65 13.25 20.42 22.73
C THR A 65 13.10 21.10 21.38
N LYS A 66 12.05 20.76 20.62
CA LYS A 66 11.70 21.44 19.35
C LYS A 66 11.45 22.94 19.59
N PRO A 67 11.63 23.80 18.56
CA PRO A 67 11.42 25.24 18.70
C PRO A 67 9.99 25.56 19.16
N VAL A 68 9.88 26.51 20.09
CA VAL A 68 8.61 26.95 20.72
C VAL A 68 7.70 27.72 19.75
N LYS A 69 8.18 28.04 18.54
CA LYS A 69 7.40 28.75 17.51
C LYS A 69 7.01 27.79 16.37
N PRO A 70 5.74 27.76 15.96
CA PRO A 70 5.28 27.15 14.72
C PRO A 70 6.15 27.49 13.51
N ASN A 71 6.47 26.51 12.66
CA ASN A 71 7.22 26.74 11.42
C ASN A 71 6.77 25.82 10.27
N MET A 72 5.75 26.24 9.53
CA MET A 72 5.42 25.69 8.20
C MET A 72 6.35 26.20 7.08
N PHE A 73 7.07 27.29 7.36
CA PHE A 73 7.75 28.07 6.33
C PHE A 73 8.82 27.26 5.61
N MET A 74 9.54 26.39 6.30
CA MET A 74 10.60 25.59 5.68
C MET A 74 10.08 24.67 4.57
N SER A 75 8.98 23.95 4.78
CA SER A 75 8.51 22.96 3.81
C SER A 75 7.96 23.61 2.52
N VAL A 76 7.33 24.78 2.63
CA VAL A 76 6.89 25.61 1.49
C VAL A 76 8.09 26.10 0.67
N TYR A 77 9.20 26.47 1.32
CA TYR A 77 10.42 26.92 0.63
C TYR A 77 11.19 25.78 -0.02
N THR A 78 11.23 24.60 0.61
CA THR A 78 11.93 23.42 0.08
C THR A 78 11.43 23.01 -1.32
N ILE A 79 10.15 23.27 -1.61
CA ILE A 79 9.51 23.00 -2.91
C ILE A 79 9.31 24.26 -3.77
N ASN A 80 9.89 25.41 -3.42
CA ASN A 80 9.73 26.71 -4.09
C ASN A 80 8.27 27.17 -4.28
N ALA A 81 7.34 26.77 -3.40
CA ALA A 81 5.96 27.25 -3.48
C ALA A 81 5.87 28.76 -3.22
N TYR A 82 6.71 29.29 -2.31
CA TYR A 82 6.82 30.73 -2.08
C TYR A 82 7.26 31.50 -3.33
N ASP A 83 8.23 30.97 -4.08
CA ASP A 83 8.68 31.60 -5.33
C ASP A 83 7.57 31.57 -6.36
N ALA A 84 6.80 30.48 -6.46
CA ALA A 84 5.63 30.41 -7.33
C ALA A 84 4.59 31.50 -6.99
N TRP A 85 4.32 31.74 -5.71
CA TRP A 85 3.43 32.82 -5.27
C TRP A 85 3.92 34.19 -5.70
N MET A 86 5.23 34.44 -5.57
CA MET A 86 5.83 35.75 -5.83
C MET A 86 6.02 36.03 -7.33
N ASP A 87 6.40 35.01 -8.09
CA ASP A 87 6.74 35.13 -9.51
C ASP A 87 5.51 35.04 -10.41
N TYR A 88 4.54 34.19 -10.07
CA TYR A 88 3.34 33.97 -10.88
C TYR A 88 2.05 34.55 -10.28
N GLY A 89 2.04 34.93 -8.99
CA GLY A 89 0.84 35.47 -8.35
C GLY A 89 -0.27 34.44 -8.16
N VAL A 90 0.09 33.17 -8.04
CA VAL A 90 -0.84 32.05 -7.83
C VAL A 90 -0.86 31.62 -6.37
N TYR A 91 -2.04 31.27 -5.88
CA TYR A 91 -2.26 30.89 -4.49
C TYR A 91 -3.23 29.70 -4.35
N GLY A 92 -3.72 29.15 -5.46
CA GLY A 92 -4.77 28.13 -5.51
C GLY A 92 -6.16 28.74 -5.73
N ASP A 93 -6.24 29.89 -6.41
CA ASP A 93 -7.50 30.60 -6.63
C ASP A 93 -8.47 29.79 -7.51
N ASN A 94 -9.70 29.60 -7.00
CA ASN A 94 -10.76 28.80 -7.64
C ASN A 94 -10.31 27.36 -7.96
N VAL A 95 -9.52 26.75 -7.08
CA VAL A 95 -9.16 25.32 -7.15
C VAL A 95 -9.73 24.61 -5.94
N THR A 96 -10.32 23.44 -6.17
CA THR A 96 -10.90 22.61 -5.12
C THR A 96 -10.09 21.34 -4.91
N VAL A 97 -9.71 21.07 -3.66
CA VAL A 97 -9.00 19.84 -3.26
C VAL A 97 -9.89 19.03 -2.34
N ALA A 98 -10.22 17.79 -2.73
CA ALA A 98 -10.85 16.83 -1.85
C ALA A 98 -9.79 16.11 -1.02
N VAL A 99 -9.96 16.11 0.30
CA VAL A 99 -9.09 15.40 1.24
C VAL A 99 -9.82 14.16 1.70
N LEU A 100 -9.39 13.00 1.20
CA LEU A 100 -9.94 11.69 1.53
C LEU A 100 -9.16 11.12 2.73
N ASP A 101 -9.69 11.33 3.94
CA ASP A 101 -8.95 11.08 5.20
C ASP A 101 -9.90 10.85 6.40
N THR A 102 -9.46 11.15 7.63
CA THR A 102 -10.24 11.04 8.89
C THR A 102 -11.29 12.12 9.10
N GLY A 103 -11.29 13.18 8.27
CA GLY A 103 -12.13 14.38 8.40
C GLY A 103 -11.31 15.67 8.44
N ILE A 104 -11.96 16.84 8.53
CA ILE A 104 -11.29 18.14 8.69
C ILE A 104 -12.00 19.00 9.73
N ASP A 105 -11.42 19.25 10.91
CA ASP A 105 -12.07 20.03 11.95
C ASP A 105 -12.56 21.42 11.45
N PRO A 106 -13.90 21.65 11.38
CA PRO A 106 -14.47 22.87 10.86
C PRO A 106 -14.28 24.07 11.79
N LEU A 107 -13.84 23.87 13.04
CA LEU A 107 -13.56 24.93 13.99
C LEU A 107 -12.10 25.42 13.93
N GLN A 108 -11.22 24.72 13.23
CA GLN A 108 -9.79 25.01 13.18
C GLN A 108 -9.53 26.42 12.58
N PRO A 109 -8.99 27.39 13.35
CA PRO A 109 -8.69 28.74 12.87
C PRO A 109 -7.84 28.82 11.60
N PHE A 110 -6.95 27.85 11.37
CA PHE A 110 -6.11 27.78 10.17
C PHE A 110 -6.86 27.39 8.90
N LEU A 111 -8.09 26.88 9.04
CA LEU A 111 -8.91 26.31 7.97
C LEU A 111 -10.30 26.97 7.88
N GLN A 112 -10.44 28.22 8.35
CA GLN A 112 -11.74 28.92 8.32
C GLN A 112 -12.05 29.55 6.96
N GLN A 113 -11.06 30.24 6.37
CA GLN A 113 -11.24 30.98 5.13
C GLN A 113 -9.98 31.00 4.28
N THR A 114 -10.17 31.29 3.00
CA THR A 114 -9.11 31.65 2.05
C THR A 114 -8.60 33.07 2.31
N MET A 115 -7.52 33.48 1.64
CA MET A 115 -6.99 34.85 1.77
C MET A 115 -7.95 35.90 1.19
N ASP A 116 -8.74 35.54 0.18
CA ASP A 116 -9.79 36.39 -0.41
C ASP A 116 -11.11 36.38 0.38
N GLY A 117 -11.17 35.66 1.51
CA GLY A 117 -12.30 35.70 2.47
C GLY A 117 -13.47 34.77 2.14
N LYS A 118 -13.28 33.81 1.22
CA LYS A 118 -14.23 32.71 0.99
C LYS A 118 -14.10 31.66 2.09
N ARG A 119 -15.15 30.87 2.31
CA ARG A 119 -15.09 29.71 3.20
C ARG A 119 -14.07 28.70 2.66
N LYS A 120 -13.16 28.25 3.52
CA LYS A 120 -12.10 27.30 3.15
C LYS A 120 -12.67 25.90 2.91
N ILE A 121 -13.41 25.36 3.87
CA ILE A 121 -14.05 24.04 3.75
C ILE A 121 -15.43 24.26 3.13
N ILE A 122 -15.62 23.79 1.90
CA ILE A 122 -16.84 24.06 1.12
C ILE A 122 -17.89 22.97 1.25
N ASP A 123 -17.49 21.74 1.57
CA ASP A 123 -18.40 20.65 1.85
C ASP A 123 -17.75 19.56 2.71
N TRP A 124 -18.60 18.67 3.21
CA TRP A 124 -18.29 17.50 3.99
C TRP A 124 -19.09 16.30 3.51
N TYR A 125 -18.41 15.16 3.33
CA TYR A 125 -19.05 13.88 3.05
C TYR A 125 -18.46 12.80 3.96
N ASP A 126 -19.31 11.95 4.54
CA ASP A 126 -18.88 10.84 5.39
C ASP A 126 -19.37 9.50 4.84
N THR A 127 -18.42 8.62 4.50
CA THR A 127 -18.68 7.27 3.98
C THR A 127 -18.52 6.18 5.04
N THR A 128 -17.92 6.51 6.19
CA THR A 128 -17.66 5.56 7.27
C THR A 128 -18.92 5.09 7.97
N GLY A 129 -19.98 5.89 7.83
CA GLY A 129 -21.24 5.74 8.53
C GLY A 129 -21.16 6.08 10.01
N GLU A 130 -20.02 6.55 10.54
CA GLU A 130 -19.83 6.84 11.96
C GLU A 130 -20.87 7.85 12.47
N GLY A 131 -21.14 8.90 11.70
CA GLY A 131 -22.19 9.87 11.98
C GLY A 131 -23.59 9.50 11.50
N TYR A 132 -23.82 8.27 11.00
CA TYR A 132 -25.13 7.87 10.47
C TYR A 132 -26.16 7.70 11.59
N VAL A 133 -27.32 8.34 11.44
CA VAL A 133 -28.46 8.26 12.35
C VAL A 133 -29.71 7.79 11.61
N ASP A 134 -30.29 6.67 12.05
CA ASP A 134 -31.61 6.23 11.60
C ASP A 134 -32.69 7.11 12.25
N THR A 135 -33.35 7.94 11.45
CA THR A 135 -34.45 8.82 11.87
C THR A 135 -35.78 8.40 11.26
N SER A 136 -35.93 7.13 10.88
CA SER A 136 -37.18 6.58 10.39
C SER A 136 -38.29 6.58 11.45
N TYR A 137 -37.92 6.67 12.73
CA TYR A 137 -38.83 6.91 13.85
C TYR A 137 -39.50 8.27 13.71
N ASN A 138 -40.82 8.29 13.84
CA ASN A 138 -41.58 9.53 13.69
C ASN A 138 -42.79 9.57 14.62
N ILE A 139 -43.20 10.81 14.91
CA ILE A 139 -44.36 11.09 15.73
C ILE A 139 -45.08 12.33 15.24
N THR A 140 -46.40 12.36 15.42
CA THR A 140 -47.22 13.49 14.97
C THR A 140 -47.32 14.58 16.03
N ASN A 141 -47.62 15.80 15.60
CA ASN A 141 -47.86 16.96 16.45
C ASN A 141 -48.97 16.75 17.51
N ALA A 142 -49.82 15.73 17.36
CA ALA A 142 -50.79 15.32 18.38
C ALA A 142 -50.14 14.92 19.72
N SER A 143 -48.87 14.55 19.71
CA SER A 143 -48.09 14.20 20.89
C SER A 143 -47.36 15.39 21.53
N VAL A 144 -47.53 16.60 20.99
CA VAL A 144 -46.94 17.83 21.53
C VAL A 144 -47.92 18.48 22.51
N SER A 145 -47.50 18.67 23.75
CA SER A 145 -48.27 19.36 24.78
C SER A 145 -47.37 20.29 25.59
N ASN A 146 -47.73 21.58 25.68
CA ASN A 146 -46.96 22.62 26.37
C ASN A 146 -45.46 22.68 25.97
N GLY A 147 -45.16 22.49 24.68
CA GLY A 147 -43.78 22.50 24.16
C GLY A 147 -42.98 21.23 24.47
N VAL A 148 -43.63 20.14 24.90
CA VAL A 148 -43.02 18.84 25.15
C VAL A 148 -43.57 17.81 24.16
N LEU A 149 -42.69 17.12 23.45
CA LEU A 149 -42.98 16.02 22.55
C LEU A 149 -42.94 14.70 23.32
N THR A 150 -44.08 14.03 23.47
CA THR A 150 -44.18 12.74 24.19
C THR A 150 -43.94 11.58 23.22
N ILE A 151 -42.85 10.83 23.38
CA ILE A 151 -42.40 9.77 22.44
C ILE A 151 -42.77 8.37 22.95
N ASN A 152 -42.30 8.00 24.15
CA ASN A 152 -42.48 6.69 24.79
C ASN A 152 -42.17 5.49 23.86
N GLN A 153 -40.99 5.51 23.23
CA GLN A 153 -40.55 4.50 22.26
C GLN A 153 -39.09 4.12 22.47
N ASP A 154 -38.76 2.85 22.23
CA ASP A 154 -37.37 2.37 22.13
C ASP A 154 -36.81 2.71 20.75
N VAL A 155 -35.66 3.38 20.73
CA VAL A 155 -34.89 3.70 19.52
C VAL A 155 -33.67 2.80 19.49
N THR A 156 -33.48 2.06 18.39
CA THR A 156 -32.33 1.16 18.21
C THR A 156 -31.21 1.89 17.48
N VAL A 157 -30.01 1.79 18.03
CA VAL A 157 -28.79 2.39 17.52
C VAL A 157 -27.86 1.29 17.00
N ASP A 158 -27.32 1.47 15.80
CA ASP A 158 -26.21 0.69 15.26
C ASP A 158 -24.90 1.32 15.71
N TRP A 159 -24.06 0.57 16.43
CA TRP A 159 -22.74 1.01 16.89
C TRP A 159 -21.63 0.74 15.86
N GLY A 160 -22.04 0.44 14.63
CA GLY A 160 -21.19 0.25 13.47
C GLY A 160 -20.38 -1.03 13.48
N THR A 161 -19.59 -1.20 12.43
CA THR A 161 -18.83 -2.42 12.14
C THR A 161 -17.76 -2.73 13.20
N TYR A 162 -17.18 -1.71 13.84
CA TYR A 162 -16.09 -1.84 14.81
C TYR A 162 -16.56 -1.84 16.28
N TYR A 163 -17.85 -2.10 16.56
CA TYR A 163 -18.40 -2.06 17.92
C TYR A 163 -17.64 -2.94 18.94
N TYR A 164 -17.13 -4.08 18.50
CA TYR A 164 -16.43 -5.05 19.34
C TYR A 164 -15.04 -4.56 19.75
N LEU A 165 -14.39 -3.77 18.89
CA LEU A 165 -13.12 -3.12 19.24
C LEU A 165 -13.42 -2.19 20.41
N ALA A 166 -14.45 -1.33 20.29
CA ALA A 166 -14.84 -0.35 21.31
C ALA A 166 -15.43 -0.98 22.61
N GLY A 167 -15.11 -2.24 22.91
CA GLY A 167 -15.48 -2.92 24.15
C GLY A 167 -16.95 -3.32 24.25
N ARG A 168 -17.74 -3.20 23.16
CA ARG A 168 -19.18 -3.50 23.19
C ARG A 168 -19.47 -4.97 22.90
N SER A 169 -20.44 -5.52 23.62
CA SER A 169 -20.89 -6.91 23.46
C SER A 169 -21.91 -7.12 22.34
N SER A 170 -22.53 -6.06 21.83
CA SER A 170 -23.54 -6.10 20.76
C SER A 170 -23.40 -4.88 19.86
N ARG A 171 -23.60 -5.12 18.55
CA ARG A 171 -23.65 -4.07 17.52
C ARG A 171 -24.89 -3.19 17.64
N TYR A 172 -26.00 -3.76 18.10
CA TYR A 172 -27.27 -3.03 18.22
C TYR A 172 -27.66 -2.88 19.68
N PHE A 173 -28.11 -1.68 20.06
CA PHE A 173 -28.57 -1.35 21.41
C PHE A 173 -29.80 -0.44 21.33
N SER A 174 -30.77 -0.62 22.23
CA SER A 174 -31.98 0.21 22.24
C SER A 174 -32.03 1.10 23.47
N ILE A 175 -32.35 2.39 23.26
CA ILE A 175 -32.53 3.40 24.31
C ILE A 175 -34.00 3.82 24.33
N HIS A 176 -34.60 3.81 25.53
CA HIS A 176 -35.99 4.21 25.70
C HIS A 176 -36.13 5.72 25.86
N ILE A 177 -36.86 6.37 24.96
CA ILE A 177 -37.11 7.81 24.99
C ILE A 177 -38.54 8.08 25.46
N ASN A 178 -38.68 8.75 26.61
CA ASN A 178 -39.98 9.12 27.16
C ASN A 178 -40.55 10.38 26.48
N SER A 179 -39.82 11.49 26.57
CA SER A 179 -40.25 12.78 26.04
C SER A 179 -39.07 13.73 25.87
N VAL A 180 -39.20 14.68 24.94
CA VAL A 180 -38.19 15.72 24.68
C VAL A 180 -38.87 17.08 24.68
N LYS A 181 -38.24 18.09 25.29
CA LYS A 181 -38.74 19.47 25.27
C LYS A 181 -38.30 20.15 23.97
N ILE A 182 -39.27 20.63 23.18
CA ILE A 182 -39.05 21.19 21.85
C ILE A 182 -39.49 22.67 21.75
N GLY A 183 -40.14 23.20 22.79
CA GLY A 183 -40.57 24.59 22.85
C GLY A 183 -41.46 25.00 21.68
N ASN A 184 -40.93 25.89 20.81
CA ASN A 184 -41.62 26.42 19.64
C ASN A 184 -41.21 25.74 18.32
N ILE A 185 -40.40 24.68 18.36
CA ILE A 185 -39.99 23.95 17.16
C ILE A 185 -41.21 23.28 16.53
N THR A 186 -41.45 23.55 15.25
CA THR A 186 -42.60 23.04 14.50
C THR A 186 -42.17 22.37 13.21
N SER A 187 -42.78 21.23 12.90
CA SER A 187 -42.68 20.60 11.59
C SER A 187 -43.88 20.99 10.72
N ALA A 188 -43.64 21.52 9.52
CA ALA A 188 -44.68 22.07 8.64
C ALA A 188 -45.76 21.05 8.24
N ASN A 189 -45.39 19.78 8.07
CA ASN A 189 -46.34 18.69 7.79
C ASN A 189 -46.97 18.08 9.06
N GLY A 190 -46.57 18.55 10.25
CA GLY A 190 -47.02 18.04 11.55
C GLY A 190 -46.41 16.71 11.96
N VAL A 191 -45.38 16.22 11.27
CA VAL A 191 -44.65 14.98 11.57
C VAL A 191 -43.22 15.33 11.95
N TYR A 192 -42.78 14.81 13.10
CA TYR A 192 -41.43 14.99 13.63
C TYR A 192 -40.69 13.67 13.49
N HIS A 193 -39.55 13.68 12.82
CA HIS A 193 -38.65 12.52 12.74
C HIS A 193 -37.58 12.65 13.81
N PHE A 194 -37.13 11.53 14.36
CA PHE A 194 -36.12 11.55 15.41
C PHE A 194 -35.26 10.29 15.40
N GLY A 195 -34.07 10.38 16.00
CA GLY A 195 -33.13 9.28 16.15
C GLY A 195 -32.12 9.58 17.25
N LEU A 196 -31.02 8.83 17.27
CA LEU A 196 -29.96 8.96 18.26
C LEU A 196 -28.60 8.91 17.56
N LEU A 197 -27.76 9.93 17.77
CA LEU A 197 -26.38 10.02 17.30
C LEU A 197 -25.45 9.37 18.33
N PRO A 198 -24.88 8.18 18.08
CA PRO A 198 -24.01 7.52 19.04
C PRO A 198 -22.60 8.10 19.11
N ASP A 199 -22.00 7.98 20.28
CA ASP A 199 -20.55 8.11 20.51
C ASP A 199 -19.81 6.92 19.93
N ARG A 200 -19.75 6.90 18.61
CA ARG A 200 -19.21 5.78 17.86
C ARG A 200 -17.73 6.00 17.62
N TYR A 201 -16.91 5.24 18.37
CA TYR A 201 -15.44 5.23 18.28
C TYR A 201 -14.74 6.51 18.73
N PHE A 202 -15.50 7.51 19.17
CA PHE A 202 -15.00 8.78 19.70
C PHE A 202 -15.99 9.29 20.75
N ASP A 203 -15.47 9.82 21.85
CA ASP A 203 -16.24 10.48 22.92
C ASP A 203 -16.57 11.92 22.51
N MET A 204 -17.82 12.18 22.13
CA MET A 204 -18.18 13.45 21.49
C MET A 204 -18.26 14.60 22.49
N ASP A 205 -18.81 14.36 23.68
CA ASP A 205 -19.06 15.37 24.71
C ASP A 205 -17.98 15.43 25.80
N PHE A 206 -16.99 14.54 25.70
CA PHE A 206 -15.83 14.43 26.57
C PHE A 206 -16.18 14.07 28.03
N ASP A 207 -17.18 13.23 28.27
CA ASP A 207 -17.59 12.81 29.61
C ASP A 207 -17.04 11.44 30.10
N GLN A 208 -16.32 10.70 29.24
CA GLN A 208 -15.79 9.33 29.43
C GLN A 208 -16.85 8.22 29.39
N ASN A 209 -18.00 8.45 28.77
CA ASN A 209 -19.09 7.49 28.61
C ASN A 209 -19.40 7.16 27.14
N PHE A 210 -18.57 6.29 26.57
CA PHE A 210 -18.70 5.68 25.23
C PHE A 210 -19.97 4.81 24.99
N ASN A 211 -20.92 4.77 25.92
CA ASN A 211 -22.14 3.97 25.81
C ASN A 211 -23.41 4.80 25.61
N GLU A 212 -23.29 6.07 25.25
CA GLU A 212 -24.42 6.96 25.04
C GLU A 212 -24.61 7.49 23.61
N ALA A 213 -25.77 8.10 23.42
CA ALA A 213 -26.17 8.63 22.14
C ALA A 213 -27.09 9.84 22.32
N HIS A 214 -26.85 10.86 21.53
CA HIS A 214 -27.47 12.17 21.62
C HIS A 214 -28.77 12.25 20.84
N PHE A 215 -29.79 12.90 21.38
CA PHE A 215 -31.10 12.97 20.74
C PHE A 215 -31.07 13.86 19.49
N VAL A 216 -31.56 13.33 18.36
CA VAL A 216 -31.65 14.06 17.08
C VAL A 216 -33.12 14.23 16.70
N LEU A 217 -33.50 15.46 16.36
CA LEU A 217 -34.83 15.81 15.84
C LEU A 217 -34.70 16.41 14.43
N ILE A 218 -35.51 15.92 13.50
CA ILE A 218 -35.61 16.46 12.15
C ILE A 218 -37.02 17.00 11.91
N VAL A 219 -37.08 18.22 11.40
CA VAL A 219 -38.32 18.91 11.03
C VAL A 219 -38.24 19.42 9.60
N ASN A 220 -39.41 19.68 9.00
CA ASN A 220 -39.49 20.26 7.69
C ASN A 220 -40.00 21.71 7.74
N SER A 221 -39.33 22.60 7.00
CA SER A 221 -39.82 23.96 6.79
C SER A 221 -40.96 24.01 5.76
N SER A 222 -41.00 23.05 4.84
CA SER A 222 -41.93 23.01 3.70
C SER A 222 -42.39 21.60 3.34
N GLN A 223 -42.07 21.11 2.14
CA GLN A 223 -42.39 19.75 1.69
C GLN A 223 -41.33 18.72 2.12
N TYR A 224 -40.05 19.12 2.17
CA TYR A 224 -38.91 18.25 2.47
C TYR A 224 -38.32 18.57 3.83
N TYR A 225 -37.78 17.56 4.50
CA TYR A 225 -37.04 17.74 5.75
C TYR A 225 -35.69 18.38 5.46
N ASP A 226 -35.38 19.44 6.19
CA ASP A 226 -34.25 20.33 5.91
C ASP A 226 -33.57 20.90 7.16
N THR A 227 -34.20 20.82 8.33
CA THR A 227 -33.66 21.38 9.58
C THR A 227 -33.50 20.28 10.63
N VAL A 228 -32.32 20.23 11.24
CA VAL A 228 -31.95 19.26 12.28
C VAL A 228 -31.62 19.99 13.59
N TYR A 229 -32.05 19.41 14.70
CA TYR A 229 -31.65 19.80 16.06
C TYR A 229 -31.02 18.60 16.74
N VAL A 230 -29.93 18.81 17.47
CA VAL A 230 -29.24 17.77 18.23
C VAL A 230 -29.14 18.24 19.67
N ASP A 231 -29.46 17.36 20.61
CA ASP A 231 -29.32 17.60 22.06
C ASP A 231 -27.84 17.43 22.44
N THR A 232 -27.08 18.53 22.48
CA THR A 232 -25.62 18.51 22.62
C THR A 232 -25.14 18.41 24.07
N ASN A 233 -26.06 18.49 25.03
CA ASN A 233 -25.78 18.45 26.47
C ASN A 233 -26.63 17.42 27.24
N ASP A 234 -27.28 16.53 26.50
CA ASP A 234 -28.09 15.38 26.96
C ASP A 234 -29.12 15.70 28.06
N ASN A 235 -29.71 16.90 27.99
CA ASN A 235 -30.74 17.33 28.93
C ASN A 235 -32.17 17.07 28.42
N LEU A 236 -32.32 16.53 27.20
CA LEU A 236 -33.57 16.30 26.47
C LEU A 236 -34.41 17.58 26.27
N ASP A 237 -33.74 18.73 26.11
CA ASP A 237 -34.31 20.06 25.90
C ASP A 237 -33.67 20.72 24.68
N LEU A 238 -34.36 20.69 23.54
CA LEU A 238 -33.87 21.29 22.30
C LEU A 238 -34.13 22.81 22.21
N THR A 239 -34.50 23.48 23.31
CA THR A 239 -34.88 24.90 23.27
C THR A 239 -33.70 25.87 23.33
N ASP A 240 -32.55 25.41 23.76
CA ASP A 240 -31.25 26.07 23.72
C ASP A 240 -30.40 25.65 22.51
N GLU A 241 -30.82 24.61 21.79
CA GLU A 241 -30.09 24.06 20.65
C GLU A 241 -30.25 24.89 19.37
N GLN A 242 -29.16 25.03 18.63
CA GLN A 242 -29.17 25.72 17.35
C GLN A 242 -29.65 24.77 16.23
N PRO A 243 -30.55 25.21 15.34
CA PRO A 243 -30.86 24.45 14.14
C PRO A 243 -29.65 24.41 13.21
N ILE A 244 -29.43 23.27 12.58
CA ILE A 244 -28.42 23.12 11.53
C ILE A 244 -29.03 22.59 10.23
N HIS A 245 -28.32 22.85 9.14
CA HIS A 245 -28.63 22.41 7.78
C HIS A 245 -27.39 21.77 7.16
N ILE A 246 -27.54 21.20 5.96
CA ILE A 246 -26.40 20.61 5.23
C ILE A 246 -25.27 21.63 5.15
N PHE A 247 -24.07 21.20 5.55
CA PHE A 247 -22.91 22.05 5.75
C PHE A 247 -22.55 22.89 4.52
N HIS A 248 -22.57 22.31 3.32
CA HIS A 248 -22.34 23.05 2.08
C HIS A 248 -23.21 24.32 1.97
N SER A 249 -24.49 24.20 2.32
CA SER A 249 -25.48 25.26 2.13
C SER A 249 -25.33 26.42 3.12
N THR A 250 -25.06 26.12 4.39
CA THR A 250 -25.09 27.13 5.47
C THR A 250 -23.76 27.32 6.16
N GLY A 251 -22.93 26.28 6.24
CA GLY A 251 -21.71 26.25 7.06
C GLY A 251 -22.02 26.16 8.55
N ASP A 252 -23.20 25.65 8.91
CA ASP A 252 -23.60 25.47 10.31
C ASP A 252 -22.70 24.40 10.97
N ILE A 253 -22.25 24.68 12.20
CA ILE A 253 -21.38 23.80 12.99
C ILE A 253 -21.98 23.64 14.38
N LEU A 254 -22.25 22.41 14.79
CA LEU A 254 -22.56 22.05 16.17
C LEU A 254 -21.27 21.97 16.98
N LYS A 255 -21.38 22.27 18.27
CA LYS A 255 -20.26 22.18 19.21
C LYS A 255 -20.64 21.25 20.35
N PHE A 256 -19.90 20.15 20.47
CA PHE A 256 -19.99 19.26 21.62
C PHE A 256 -18.89 19.56 22.64
N GLY A 257 -19.16 19.16 23.88
CA GLY A 257 -18.22 19.23 25.00
C GLY A 257 -18.28 20.52 25.83
N PRO A 258 -17.65 20.51 27.02
CA PRO A 258 -17.73 21.60 27.99
C PRO A 258 -16.91 22.84 27.60
N GLY A 259 -16.12 22.79 26.53
CA GLY A 259 -15.29 23.88 26.06
C GLY A 259 -13.91 23.94 26.72
N GLU A 260 -13.38 25.15 26.89
CA GLU A 260 -12.09 25.36 27.55
C GLU A 260 -12.10 24.82 28.99
N LEU A 261 -11.13 23.97 29.31
CA LEU A 261 -10.97 23.37 30.63
C LEU A 261 -10.12 24.27 31.53
N SER A 262 -10.43 24.31 32.82
CA SER A 262 -9.62 25.07 33.79
C SER A 262 -8.20 24.52 33.96
N GLU A 263 -8.04 23.22 33.75
CA GLU A 263 -6.78 22.49 33.75
C GLU A 263 -6.84 21.43 32.64
N CYS A 264 -5.71 21.17 32.00
CA CYS A 264 -5.64 20.17 30.93
C CYS A 264 -5.67 18.76 31.51
N LEU A 265 -6.36 17.85 30.84
CA LEU A 265 -6.58 16.48 31.29
C LEU A 265 -5.87 15.49 30.37
N GLN A 266 -5.39 14.40 30.96
CA GLN A 266 -5.05 13.18 30.24
C GLN A 266 -6.37 12.45 29.96
N TYR A 267 -6.69 12.23 28.69
CA TYR A 267 -8.02 11.88 28.24
C TYR A 267 -7.96 10.73 27.25
N ASP A 268 -8.67 9.66 27.54
CA ASP A 268 -8.89 8.59 26.58
C ASP A 268 -10.05 9.02 25.67
N VAL A 269 -9.74 9.35 24.41
CA VAL A 269 -10.75 9.83 23.44
C VAL A 269 -11.47 8.68 22.72
N ASN A 270 -10.92 7.46 22.77
CA ASN A 270 -11.31 6.34 21.91
C ASN A 270 -11.46 5.00 22.68
N HIS A 271 -11.69 5.04 24.00
CA HIS A 271 -11.96 3.87 24.85
C HIS A 271 -10.85 2.79 24.87
N ASP A 272 -9.60 3.20 25.08
CA ASP A 272 -8.41 2.34 25.27
C ASP A 272 -8.16 1.36 24.11
N LEU A 273 -8.75 1.65 22.95
CA LEU A 273 -8.66 0.84 21.74
C LEU A 273 -7.22 0.59 21.29
N PHE A 274 -6.33 1.51 21.63
CA PHE A 274 -4.89 1.45 21.34
C PHE A 274 -4.02 1.96 22.49
N GLY A 275 -4.55 2.20 23.69
CA GLY A 275 -3.79 2.79 24.80
C GLY A 275 -3.36 4.25 24.60
N GLU A 276 -4.01 4.98 23.69
CA GLU A 276 -3.68 6.36 23.37
C GLU A 276 -4.42 7.31 24.32
N ILE A 277 -3.64 7.96 25.19
CA ILE A 277 -4.12 9.00 26.10
C ILE A 277 -3.70 10.33 25.52
N GLU A 278 -4.68 11.17 25.22
CA GLU A 278 -4.47 12.51 24.67
C GLU A 278 -4.44 13.56 25.78
N THR A 279 -3.72 14.66 25.54
CA THR A 279 -3.81 15.82 26.42
C THR A 279 -4.85 16.79 25.89
N ILE A 280 -5.87 17.11 26.67
CA ILE A 280 -6.94 18.03 26.26
C ILE A 280 -6.98 19.23 27.20
N CYS A 281 -6.85 20.45 26.67
CA CYS A 281 -7.13 21.70 27.40
C CYS A 281 -8.44 22.36 26.91
N ASN A 282 -8.96 21.94 25.76
CA ASN A 282 -10.19 22.46 25.17
C ASN A 282 -11.04 21.26 24.72
N ALA A 283 -12.05 20.90 25.47
CA ALA A 283 -12.96 19.82 25.11
C ALA A 283 -14.10 20.38 24.26
N THR A 284 -13.76 20.81 23.03
CA THR A 284 -14.74 21.25 22.02
C THR A 284 -14.59 20.44 20.75
N LEU A 285 -15.62 19.70 20.34
CA LEU A 285 -15.68 19.03 19.06
C LEU A 285 -16.60 19.79 18.09
N GLY A 286 -16.11 20.06 16.88
CA GLY A 286 -16.90 20.61 15.79
C GLY A 286 -17.57 19.50 14.98
N VAL A 287 -18.91 19.51 14.92
CA VAL A 287 -19.71 18.51 14.20
C VAL A 287 -20.58 19.19 13.15
N VAL A 288 -20.63 18.63 11.96
CA VAL A 288 -21.42 19.16 10.83
C VAL A 288 -22.47 18.17 10.35
N LEU A 289 -23.53 18.67 9.73
CA LEU A 289 -24.50 17.84 9.02
C LEU A 289 -24.03 17.65 7.57
N THR A 290 -23.73 16.42 7.18
CA THR A 290 -23.23 16.09 5.83
C THR A 290 -24.36 15.71 4.88
N GLU A 291 -25.37 15.00 5.38
CA GLU A 291 -26.48 14.50 4.56
C GLU A 291 -27.80 14.52 5.34
N ILE A 292 -28.90 14.79 4.63
CA ILE A 292 -30.26 14.64 5.13
C ILE A 292 -31.14 13.98 4.07
N ASP A 293 -31.82 12.90 4.44
CA ASP A 293 -32.84 12.30 3.59
C ASP A 293 -34.02 13.27 3.45
N PRO A 294 -34.44 13.65 2.22
CA PRO A 294 -35.55 14.58 2.04
C PRO A 294 -36.89 14.08 2.59
N THR A 295 -37.02 12.77 2.88
CA THR A 295 -38.19 12.16 3.52
C THR A 295 -38.07 12.03 5.05
N GLY A 296 -36.94 12.44 5.62
CA GLY A 296 -36.66 12.47 7.05
C GLY A 296 -36.18 11.14 7.63
N LYS A 297 -35.83 10.13 6.81
CA LYS A 297 -35.53 8.77 7.29
C LYS A 297 -34.13 8.55 7.83
N TYR A 298 -33.17 9.39 7.44
CA TYR A 298 -31.85 9.38 8.04
C TYR A 298 -31.19 10.75 7.91
N VAL A 299 -30.18 10.97 8.73
CA VAL A 299 -29.19 12.05 8.61
C VAL A 299 -27.80 11.47 8.82
N ASN A 300 -26.79 12.18 8.34
CA ASN A 300 -25.40 11.82 8.53
C ASN A 300 -24.60 13.02 9.02
N PHE A 301 -23.68 12.80 9.96
CA PHE A 301 -22.86 13.82 10.58
C PHE A 301 -21.37 13.59 10.33
N GLY A 302 -20.57 14.65 10.39
CA GLY A 302 -19.12 14.60 10.16
C GLY A 302 -18.35 15.37 11.23
N TRP A 303 -17.21 14.82 11.63
CA TRP A 303 -16.20 15.42 12.51
C TRP A 303 -14.85 14.76 12.26
N ASP A 304 -13.76 15.38 12.71
CA ASP A 304 -12.43 14.75 12.69
C ASP A 304 -12.04 14.30 14.10
N GLY A 305 -12.28 13.02 14.38
CA GLY A 305 -11.80 12.36 15.60
C GLY A 305 -10.41 11.74 15.46
N GLY A 306 -9.89 11.64 14.23
CA GLY A 306 -8.60 11.00 13.92
C GLY A 306 -7.41 11.96 13.84
N GLN A 307 -7.65 13.28 13.82
CA GLN A 307 -6.67 14.38 13.77
C GLN A 307 -5.85 14.50 12.47
N HIS A 308 -5.60 13.38 11.79
CA HIS A 308 -4.73 13.27 10.63
C HIS A 308 -5.21 14.11 9.43
N GLY A 309 -6.50 14.03 9.09
CA GLY A 309 -7.05 14.79 7.96
C GLY A 309 -6.99 16.31 8.16
N THR A 310 -7.13 16.80 9.40
CA THR A 310 -6.91 18.22 9.72
C THR A 310 -5.44 18.65 9.52
N HIS A 311 -4.48 17.76 9.78
CA HIS A 311 -3.04 18.01 9.55
C HIS A 311 -2.71 18.09 8.05
N VAL A 312 -3.18 17.10 7.29
CA VAL A 312 -3.07 17.07 5.82
C VAL A 312 -3.65 18.35 5.21
N SER A 313 -4.85 18.75 5.64
CA SER A 313 -5.57 19.93 5.14
C SER A 313 -4.83 21.24 5.38
N GLY A 314 -4.23 21.42 6.56
CA GLY A 314 -3.41 22.60 6.88
C GLY A 314 -2.18 22.70 5.97
N THR A 315 -1.57 21.56 5.65
CA THR A 315 -0.40 21.49 4.74
C THR A 315 -0.77 21.94 3.33
N ILE A 316 -1.93 21.50 2.83
CA ILE A 316 -2.42 21.87 1.49
C ILE A 316 -2.77 23.36 1.44
N ALA A 317 -3.67 23.83 2.30
CA ALA A 317 -4.39 25.07 2.06
C ALA A 317 -4.58 25.97 3.30
N GLY A 318 -3.84 25.74 4.38
CA GLY A 318 -3.96 26.52 5.60
C GLY A 318 -3.67 28.01 5.39
N TYR A 319 -4.44 28.87 6.08
CA TYR A 319 -4.25 30.31 6.05
C TYR A 319 -4.29 30.92 7.45
N GLY A 320 -3.14 31.44 7.87
CA GLY A 320 -2.90 32.04 9.17
C GLY A 320 -3.45 33.46 9.28
N MET A 321 -4.73 33.58 9.61
CA MET A 321 -5.41 34.87 9.74
C MET A 321 -4.81 35.76 10.84
N ALA A 322 -4.86 37.08 10.62
CA ALA A 322 -4.42 38.07 11.60
C ALA A 322 -5.18 37.94 12.93
N GLY A 323 -4.46 37.96 14.05
CA GLY A 323 -5.01 37.81 15.39
C GLY A 323 -5.30 36.36 15.81
N THR A 324 -4.91 35.36 15.01
CA THR A 324 -5.02 33.94 15.37
C THR A 324 -3.67 33.34 15.77
N TYR A 325 -3.68 32.13 16.35
CA TYR A 325 -2.46 31.39 16.71
C TYR A 325 -1.54 31.16 15.50
N PHE A 326 -2.11 30.99 14.31
CA PHE A 326 -1.40 30.70 13.07
C PHE A 326 -1.01 31.96 12.28
N GLU A 327 -1.19 33.18 12.83
CA GLU A 327 -0.94 34.42 12.09
C GLU A 327 0.40 34.42 11.33
N GLY A 328 0.33 34.58 10.01
CA GLY A 328 1.51 34.62 9.13
C GLY A 328 2.05 33.26 8.68
N LEU A 329 1.36 32.16 8.99
CA LEU A 329 1.62 30.83 8.43
C LEU A 329 0.69 30.55 7.25
N TYR A 330 1.16 29.70 6.33
CA TYR A 330 0.45 29.37 5.10
C TYR A 330 0.75 27.93 4.72
N GLY A 331 -0.26 27.19 4.27
CA GLY A 331 -0.11 25.97 3.47
C GLY A 331 0.43 26.29 2.08
N VAL A 332 0.61 25.27 1.25
CA VAL A 332 1.19 25.40 -0.10
C VAL A 332 0.29 26.21 -1.05
N ALA A 333 -1.03 26.03 -0.98
CA ALA A 333 -2.04 26.73 -1.78
C ALA A 333 -3.09 27.40 -0.87
N PRO A 334 -2.75 28.54 -0.22
CA PRO A 334 -3.60 29.15 0.81
C PRO A 334 -4.95 29.71 0.32
N ASN A 335 -5.19 29.78 -0.99
CA ASN A 335 -6.50 30.12 -1.58
C ASN A 335 -7.31 28.92 -2.09
N ALA A 336 -6.73 27.72 -2.15
CA ALA A 336 -7.49 26.52 -2.51
C ALA A 336 -8.63 26.26 -1.51
N GLN A 337 -9.77 25.80 -2.00
CA GLN A 337 -10.91 25.38 -1.18
C GLN A 337 -10.87 23.87 -0.97
N LEU A 338 -11.41 23.39 0.15
CA LEU A 338 -11.31 22.00 0.59
C LEU A 338 -12.67 21.33 0.64
N MET A 339 -12.76 20.09 0.16
CA MET A 339 -13.84 19.16 0.50
C MET A 339 -13.32 18.18 1.55
N ALA A 340 -14.01 18.07 2.68
CA ALA A 340 -13.70 17.08 3.71
C ALA A 340 -14.40 15.77 3.38
N VAL A 341 -13.69 14.79 2.81
CA VAL A 341 -14.27 13.49 2.44
C VAL A 341 -13.77 12.45 3.43
N ARG A 342 -14.58 12.17 4.44
CA ARG A 342 -14.24 11.22 5.49
C ARG A 342 -14.43 9.80 4.98
N VAL A 343 -13.31 9.09 4.79
CA VAL A 343 -13.25 7.69 4.37
C VAL A 343 -12.58 6.80 5.42
N LEU A 344 -11.99 7.42 6.45
CA LEU A 344 -11.41 6.77 7.62
C LEU A 344 -12.19 7.18 8.88
N SER A 345 -12.51 6.21 9.74
CA SER A 345 -13.16 6.44 11.03
C SER A 345 -12.25 7.18 12.01
N SER A 346 -12.78 7.58 13.18
CA SER A 346 -11.99 8.23 14.25
C SER A 346 -10.80 7.39 14.75
N ILE A 347 -10.85 6.08 14.53
CA ILE A 347 -9.78 5.14 14.88
C ILE A 347 -8.83 4.82 13.72
N GLY A 348 -8.96 5.53 12.59
CA GLY A 348 -8.05 5.44 11.44
C GLY A 348 -8.30 4.25 10.50
N TYR A 349 -9.50 3.64 10.54
CA TYR A 349 -9.86 2.52 9.66
C TYR A 349 -10.87 2.95 8.59
N GLY A 350 -10.61 2.61 7.34
CA GLY A 350 -11.56 2.70 6.23
C GLY A 350 -11.81 1.34 5.59
N SER A 351 -12.91 1.19 4.87
CA SER A 351 -13.08 0.07 3.94
C SER A 351 -12.77 0.52 2.51
N THR A 352 -12.34 -0.42 1.68
CA THR A 352 -12.13 -0.17 0.25
C THR A 352 -13.36 0.44 -0.42
N SER A 353 -14.56 -0.02 -0.07
CA SER A 353 -15.81 0.54 -0.58
C SER A 353 -16.05 2.00 -0.18
N TRP A 354 -15.69 2.38 1.05
CA TRP A 354 -15.80 3.76 1.53
C TRP A 354 -14.85 4.69 0.78
N ILE A 355 -13.60 4.25 0.59
CA ILE A 355 -12.58 4.98 -0.15
C ILE A 355 -13.06 5.21 -1.60
N ILE A 356 -13.48 4.17 -2.31
CA ILE A 356 -13.97 4.27 -3.69
C ILE A 356 -15.22 5.16 -3.77
N ASN A 357 -16.17 5.04 -2.83
CA ASN A 357 -17.35 5.88 -2.82
C ASN A 357 -17.01 7.36 -2.53
N GLY A 358 -16.00 7.62 -1.70
CA GLY A 358 -15.43 8.96 -1.49
C GLY A 358 -14.78 9.52 -2.76
N MET A 359 -14.03 8.70 -3.50
CA MET A 359 -13.45 9.09 -4.80
C MET A 359 -14.54 9.46 -5.80
N LEU A 360 -15.59 8.64 -5.90
CA LEU A 360 -16.73 8.89 -6.78
C LEU A 360 -17.46 10.19 -6.41
N TYR A 361 -17.70 10.43 -5.12
CA TYR A 361 -18.30 11.69 -4.68
C TYR A 361 -17.44 12.88 -5.11
N ALA A 362 -16.14 12.87 -4.78
CA ALA A 362 -15.24 13.98 -5.05
C ALA A 362 -15.04 14.26 -6.55
N ALA A 363 -14.90 13.21 -7.37
CA ALA A 363 -14.57 13.34 -8.79
C ALA A 363 -15.80 13.52 -9.71
N ILE A 364 -16.98 13.04 -9.29
CA ILE A 364 -18.17 13.00 -10.16
C ILE A 364 -19.29 13.88 -9.64
N TYR A 365 -19.60 13.85 -8.33
CA TYR A 365 -20.86 14.38 -7.82
C TYR A 365 -20.76 15.75 -7.17
N GLY A 366 -19.67 16.01 -6.44
CA GLY A 366 -19.47 17.25 -5.72
C GLY A 366 -20.57 17.59 -4.70
N PRO A 367 -20.54 18.81 -4.15
CA PRO A 367 -21.47 19.25 -3.12
C PRO A 367 -22.95 19.29 -3.48
N ASP A 368 -23.30 19.56 -4.73
CA ASP A 368 -24.70 19.61 -5.17
C ASP A 368 -25.30 18.24 -5.50
N TRP A 369 -24.48 17.18 -5.47
CA TRP A 369 -24.83 15.80 -5.83
C TRP A 369 -25.30 15.62 -7.28
N ILE A 370 -24.97 16.56 -8.16
CA ILE A 370 -25.29 16.51 -9.60
C ILE A 370 -24.00 16.13 -10.34
N PRO A 371 -23.98 14.99 -11.05
CA PRO A 371 -22.81 14.59 -11.81
C PRO A 371 -22.33 15.65 -12.81
N PHE A 372 -21.04 15.99 -12.77
CA PHE A 372 -20.37 16.91 -13.69
C PHE A 372 -21.00 18.31 -13.71
N SER A 373 -21.37 18.83 -12.53
CA SER A 373 -21.95 20.16 -12.35
C SER A 373 -20.89 21.29 -12.45
N GLY A 374 -19.62 20.95 -12.28
CA GLY A 374 -18.48 21.87 -12.21
C GLY A 374 -18.11 22.30 -10.79
N ASP A 375 -18.72 21.69 -9.76
CA ASP A 375 -18.37 21.88 -8.35
C ASP A 375 -17.53 20.72 -7.77
N GLU A 376 -17.12 19.76 -8.60
CA GLU A 376 -16.27 18.62 -8.25
C GLU A 376 -14.83 19.03 -7.88
N ALA A 377 -14.06 18.09 -7.33
CA ALA A 377 -12.67 18.30 -6.97
C ALA A 377 -11.78 18.30 -8.21
N ASP A 378 -10.83 19.24 -8.25
CA ASP A 378 -9.74 19.25 -9.23
C ASP A 378 -8.64 18.25 -8.84
N ILE A 379 -8.45 18.07 -7.53
CA ILE A 379 -7.40 17.25 -6.93
C ILE A 379 -8.02 16.39 -5.83
N ILE A 380 -7.70 15.10 -5.83
CA ILE A 380 -7.97 14.19 -4.72
C ILE A 380 -6.65 13.89 -4.02
N SER A 381 -6.54 14.33 -2.76
CA SER A 381 -5.39 14.06 -1.89
C SER A 381 -5.71 12.87 -1.01
N MET A 382 -4.90 11.82 -1.09
CA MET A 382 -5.06 10.59 -0.32
C MET A 382 -3.78 10.26 0.45
N SER A 383 -3.80 10.56 1.74
CA SER A 383 -2.71 10.25 2.66
C SER A 383 -2.99 8.95 3.42
N LEU A 384 -3.32 7.91 2.65
CA LEU A 384 -3.71 6.59 3.10
C LEU A 384 -3.22 5.53 2.13
N GLY A 385 -3.16 4.28 2.59
CA GLY A 385 -2.72 3.14 1.82
C GLY A 385 -1.91 2.18 2.67
N GLY A 386 -1.51 1.06 2.08
CA GLY A 386 -0.69 0.07 2.77
C GLY A 386 -0.09 -0.93 1.80
N LEU A 387 1.05 -1.51 2.19
CA LEU A 387 1.69 -2.56 1.42
C LEU A 387 0.81 -3.83 1.44
N ALA A 388 0.30 -4.22 0.27
CA ALA A 388 -0.36 -5.49 0.09
C ALA A 388 0.68 -6.61 -0.14
N GLY A 389 0.24 -7.88 -0.14
CA GLY A 389 1.13 -9.00 -0.48
C GLY A 389 1.66 -8.98 -1.91
N TYR A 390 1.09 -8.12 -2.76
CA TYR A 390 1.43 -7.88 -4.16
C TYR A 390 1.33 -6.37 -4.40
N ASN A 391 2.35 -5.71 -4.98
CA ASN A 391 2.30 -4.30 -5.41
C ASN A 391 2.57 -4.17 -6.92
N ASP A 392 1.57 -4.50 -7.75
CA ASP A 392 1.68 -4.48 -9.20
C ASP A 392 0.71 -3.48 -9.87
N GLY A 393 0.08 -2.61 -9.07
CA GLY A 393 -0.92 -1.64 -9.50
C GLY A 393 -2.27 -2.27 -9.84
N THR A 394 -2.49 -3.56 -9.54
CA THR A 394 -3.72 -4.29 -9.86
C THR A 394 -4.34 -5.01 -8.66
N GLU A 395 -3.68 -4.98 -7.50
CA GLU A 395 -4.04 -5.76 -6.32
C GLU A 395 -5.20 -5.19 -5.49
N SER A 396 -5.58 -3.92 -5.70
CA SER A 396 -6.63 -3.16 -4.99
C SER A 396 -7.66 -2.58 -5.99
N PRO A 397 -8.99 -2.57 -5.74
CA PRO A 397 -9.90 -1.98 -6.72
C PRO A 397 -9.79 -0.45 -6.64
N GLU A 398 -9.24 0.10 -5.55
CA GLU A 398 -8.85 1.50 -5.48
C GLU A 398 -7.90 1.87 -6.63
N ASN A 399 -6.91 1.04 -7.01
CA ASN A 399 -6.05 1.33 -8.18
C ASN A 399 -6.84 1.49 -9.48
N PHE A 400 -7.83 0.62 -9.69
CA PHE A 400 -8.69 0.70 -10.87
C PHE A 400 -9.48 2.01 -10.89
N TYR A 401 -10.03 2.42 -9.75
CA TYR A 401 -10.80 3.66 -9.66
C TYR A 401 -9.94 4.90 -9.75
N VAL A 402 -8.69 4.89 -9.26
CA VAL A 402 -7.74 5.98 -9.50
C VAL A 402 -7.55 6.16 -11.01
N ASN A 403 -7.19 5.10 -11.74
CA ASN A 403 -6.97 5.19 -13.18
C ASN A 403 -8.25 5.59 -13.95
N TYR A 404 -9.38 4.97 -13.60
CA TYR A 404 -10.69 5.23 -14.24
C TYR A 404 -11.17 6.66 -14.02
N LEU A 405 -11.04 7.20 -12.81
CA LEU A 405 -11.51 8.56 -12.49
C LEU A 405 -10.56 9.63 -13.02
N THR A 406 -9.25 9.41 -13.01
CA THR A 406 -8.30 10.32 -13.68
C THR A 406 -8.66 10.50 -15.14
N GLU A 407 -8.94 9.41 -15.86
CA GLU A 407 -9.30 9.47 -17.28
C GLU A 407 -10.68 10.10 -17.49
N LEU A 408 -11.69 9.68 -16.73
CA LEU A 408 -13.08 10.08 -16.93
C LEU A 408 -13.35 11.54 -16.55
N THR A 409 -12.68 12.05 -15.51
CA THR A 409 -13.06 13.31 -14.83
C THR A 409 -11.99 14.39 -14.86
N GLU A 410 -10.79 14.09 -15.34
CA GLU A 410 -9.62 14.98 -15.28
C GLU A 410 -9.16 15.35 -13.85
N VAL A 411 -9.65 14.63 -12.83
CA VAL A 411 -9.16 14.80 -11.46
C VAL A 411 -7.72 14.30 -11.32
N VAL A 412 -6.89 15.04 -10.57
CA VAL A 412 -5.51 14.65 -10.28
C VAL A 412 -5.43 13.94 -8.92
N PHE A 413 -4.94 12.71 -8.89
CA PHE A 413 -4.69 12.00 -7.64
C PHE A 413 -3.26 12.22 -7.13
N SER A 414 -3.14 12.69 -5.90
CA SER A 414 -1.87 12.76 -5.15
C SER A 414 -1.94 11.80 -3.97
N ILE A 415 -1.14 10.74 -4.00
CA ILE A 415 -1.25 9.61 -3.08
C ILE A 415 0.09 9.31 -2.42
N SER A 416 0.09 9.09 -1.10
CA SER A 416 1.29 8.69 -0.35
C SER A 416 1.84 7.33 -0.80
N ALA A 417 3.16 7.21 -0.98
CA ALA A 417 3.79 5.96 -1.42
C ALA A 417 3.74 4.81 -0.38
N GLY A 418 3.56 5.13 0.91
CA GLY A 418 3.65 4.17 2.02
C GLY A 418 4.83 4.44 2.96
N ASN A 419 4.87 3.75 4.10
CA ASN A 419 5.87 3.96 5.16
C ASN A 419 6.63 2.67 5.53
N ASP A 420 6.77 1.74 4.58
CA ASP A 420 7.35 0.40 4.77
C ASP A 420 8.83 0.32 4.32
N GLY A 421 9.49 1.47 4.12
CA GLY A 421 10.93 1.55 3.87
C GLY A 421 11.79 1.10 5.07
N PRO A 422 13.12 1.00 4.95
CA PRO A 422 13.96 1.60 3.91
C PRO A 422 14.26 0.70 2.71
N SER A 423 13.73 -0.52 2.67
CA SER A 423 14.03 -1.46 1.59
C SER A 423 13.21 -1.22 0.32
N THR A 424 13.66 -1.84 -0.76
CA THR A 424 12.98 -1.78 -2.06
C THR A 424 11.70 -2.62 -2.10
N ASN A 425 10.84 -2.38 -3.09
CA ASN A 425 9.57 -3.10 -3.30
C ASN A 425 8.50 -2.86 -2.21
N THR A 426 8.43 -1.64 -1.69
CA THR A 426 7.61 -1.29 -0.51
C THR A 426 6.51 -0.27 -0.79
N VAL A 427 6.35 0.21 -2.04
CA VAL A 427 5.20 1.05 -2.42
C VAL A 427 3.92 0.21 -2.37
N GLY A 428 2.83 0.80 -1.85
CA GLY A 428 1.56 0.11 -1.66
C GLY A 428 0.36 0.81 -2.29
N SER A 429 -0.74 0.07 -2.34
CA SER A 429 -2.03 0.53 -2.83
C SER A 429 -2.69 1.58 -1.93
N PRO A 430 -3.41 2.56 -2.51
CA PRO A 430 -3.63 2.77 -3.95
C PRO A 430 -2.56 3.64 -4.63
N GLY A 431 -1.47 3.97 -3.92
CA GLY A 431 -0.42 4.85 -4.43
C GLY A 431 0.25 4.29 -5.67
N ASP A 432 0.31 2.98 -5.82
CA ASP A 432 0.93 2.27 -6.95
C ASP A 432 0.04 2.15 -8.20
N ALA A 433 -1.05 2.94 -8.31
CA ALA A 433 -1.86 3.02 -9.53
C ALA A 433 -1.12 3.80 -10.64
N ASP A 434 -1.18 3.30 -11.88
CA ASP A 434 -0.47 3.88 -13.04
C ASP A 434 -0.66 5.40 -13.24
N TYR A 435 -1.86 5.94 -12.98
CA TYR A 435 -2.18 7.36 -13.17
C TYR A 435 -2.16 8.18 -11.88
N ALA A 436 -1.80 7.59 -10.73
CA ALA A 436 -1.54 8.36 -9.52
C ALA A 436 -0.26 9.19 -9.66
N ILE A 437 -0.17 10.27 -8.89
CA ILE A 437 1.11 10.88 -8.53
C ILE A 437 1.49 10.30 -7.16
N THR A 438 2.43 9.36 -7.19
CA THR A 438 2.91 8.60 -6.04
C THR A 438 4.02 9.38 -5.33
N VAL A 439 3.80 9.72 -4.06
CA VAL A 439 4.65 10.69 -3.35
C VAL A 439 5.45 10.04 -2.22
N SER A 440 6.77 10.07 -2.33
CA SER A 440 7.69 9.64 -1.28
C SER A 440 8.08 10.77 -0.33
N ASN A 441 8.53 10.38 0.87
CA ASN A 441 8.85 11.28 1.96
C ASN A 441 10.31 11.74 1.86
N TYR A 442 10.50 13.04 1.68
CA TYR A 442 11.79 13.71 1.70
C TYR A 442 12.04 14.44 3.02
N TRP A 443 13.26 14.28 3.53
CA TRP A 443 13.82 15.12 4.59
C TRP A 443 15.03 15.92 4.09
N GLU A 444 15.37 16.98 4.80
CA GLU A 444 16.53 17.80 4.47
C GLU A 444 17.34 18.19 5.70
N SER A 445 18.64 18.36 5.46
CA SER A 445 19.65 18.75 6.43
C SER A 445 19.31 20.07 7.12
N ASP A 446 18.85 21.09 6.38
CA ASP A 446 18.57 22.42 6.93
C ASP A 446 17.44 22.39 7.97
N ARG A 447 16.35 21.65 7.68
CA ARG A 447 15.24 21.46 8.64
C ARG A 447 15.69 20.61 9.82
N TRP A 448 16.45 19.55 9.55
CA TRP A 448 16.99 18.69 10.60
C TRP A 448 17.88 19.46 11.57
N TYR A 449 18.80 20.26 11.03
CA TYR A 449 19.69 21.11 11.81
C TYR A 449 18.93 22.16 12.61
N LEU A 450 17.90 22.76 12.02
CA LEU A 450 17.04 23.73 12.71
C LEU A 450 16.33 23.12 13.92
N LEU A 451 15.81 21.90 13.79
CA LEU A 451 15.02 21.23 14.83
C LEU A 451 15.89 20.52 15.87
N TYR A 452 17.02 19.94 15.45
CA TYR A 452 17.80 18.99 16.26
C TYR A 452 19.26 19.40 16.48
N GLY A 453 19.76 20.40 15.74
CA GLY A 453 21.11 20.96 15.93
C GLY A 453 22.23 20.14 15.27
N PHE A 454 21.90 19.20 14.39
CA PHE A 454 22.86 18.40 13.64
C PHE A 454 22.35 18.05 12.25
N ASP A 455 23.29 17.73 11.36
CA ASP A 455 23.03 17.48 9.95
C ASP A 455 22.67 16.01 9.67
N VAL A 456 21.83 15.81 8.65
CA VAL A 456 21.56 14.53 7.98
C VAL A 456 21.78 14.67 6.47
N ILE A 457 21.81 13.56 5.73
CA ILE A 457 21.81 13.61 4.27
C ILE A 457 20.42 14.02 3.74
N ASP A 458 20.40 14.93 2.77
CA ASP A 458 19.19 15.23 2.00
C ASP A 458 18.75 13.99 1.22
N GLY A 459 17.46 13.65 1.28
CA GLY A 459 16.92 12.56 0.49
C GLY A 459 15.74 11.83 1.10
N PRO A 460 15.48 10.59 0.66
CA PRO A 460 14.33 9.83 1.11
C PRO A 460 14.51 9.48 2.58
N ALA A 461 13.47 9.76 3.37
CA ALA A 461 13.43 9.37 4.76
C ALA A 461 13.53 7.85 4.91
N MET A 462 13.93 7.40 6.10
CA MET A 462 14.10 5.97 6.39
C MET A 462 12.83 5.18 6.06
N SER A 463 11.70 5.59 6.64
CA SER A 463 10.43 4.88 6.51
C SER A 463 9.79 5.03 5.13
N SER A 464 10.24 5.97 4.28
CA SER A 464 9.59 6.16 2.97
C SER A 464 9.59 4.88 2.16
N SER A 465 8.43 4.44 1.71
CA SER A 465 8.35 3.34 0.74
C SER A 465 9.11 3.69 -0.55
N ARG A 466 9.69 2.66 -1.17
CA ARG A 466 10.57 2.72 -2.33
C ARG A 466 10.19 1.65 -3.35
N GLY A 467 10.45 1.92 -4.60
CA GLY A 467 10.24 0.99 -5.69
C GLY A 467 11.29 -0.12 -5.71
N PRO A 468 11.28 -0.94 -6.76
CA PRO A 468 10.25 -0.98 -7.79
C PRO A 468 8.99 -1.69 -7.32
N ARG A 469 7.86 -1.39 -7.96
CA ARG A 469 6.70 -2.28 -8.00
C ARG A 469 7.10 -3.66 -8.55
N MET A 470 6.35 -4.69 -8.23
CA MET A 470 6.62 -6.04 -8.76
C MET A 470 6.50 -6.12 -10.29
N ASP A 471 5.70 -5.24 -10.90
CA ASP A 471 5.58 -5.14 -12.34
C ASP A 471 6.72 -4.37 -13.02
N GLY A 472 7.68 -3.90 -12.23
CA GLY A 472 8.89 -3.25 -12.66
C GLY A 472 8.80 -1.75 -12.84
N MET A 473 7.66 -1.10 -12.58
CA MET A 473 7.64 0.36 -12.45
C MET A 473 8.49 0.80 -11.26
N PHE A 474 9.12 1.97 -11.34
CA PHE A 474 10.06 2.41 -10.31
C PHE A 474 9.42 3.11 -9.11
N ASP A 475 8.10 3.34 -9.08
CA ASP A 475 7.37 4.18 -8.11
C ASP A 475 8.07 4.26 -6.74
N PRO A 476 8.24 5.44 -6.13
CA PRO A 476 7.44 6.67 -6.29
C PRO A 476 7.71 7.45 -7.58
N ASP A 477 6.78 8.32 -7.97
CA ASP A 477 6.94 9.24 -9.11
C ASP A 477 7.80 10.45 -8.72
N VAL A 478 7.53 11.04 -7.55
CA VAL A 478 8.21 12.24 -7.03
C VAL A 478 8.37 12.20 -5.51
N MET A 479 9.24 13.07 -4.99
CA MET A 479 9.41 13.34 -3.57
C MET A 479 8.82 14.68 -3.16
N ALA A 480 8.32 14.75 -1.92
CA ALA A 480 7.97 16.01 -1.28
C ALA A 480 8.29 15.98 0.24
N PRO A 481 8.40 17.14 0.90
CA PRO A 481 8.63 17.21 2.33
C PRO A 481 7.60 16.39 3.14
N GLY A 482 8.07 15.41 3.92
CA GLY A 482 7.17 14.59 4.73
C GLY A 482 7.67 14.30 6.14
N THR A 483 8.89 14.70 6.52
CA THR A 483 9.40 14.52 7.89
C THR A 483 9.39 15.84 8.66
N ASP A 484 8.90 15.78 9.91
CA ASP A 484 8.73 16.89 10.83
C ASP A 484 7.94 18.06 10.22
N ILE A 485 6.80 17.74 9.62
CA ILE A 485 5.91 18.71 9.01
C ILE A 485 4.99 19.27 10.09
N PHE A 486 5.17 20.56 10.40
CA PHE A 486 4.23 21.30 11.25
C PHE A 486 2.92 21.55 10.50
N SER A 487 1.77 21.28 11.11
CA SER A 487 0.46 21.67 10.58
C SER A 487 -0.61 21.73 11.69
N SER A 488 -1.84 22.01 11.31
CA SER A 488 -3.02 22.06 12.20
C SER A 488 -3.46 20.68 12.70
N LEU A 489 -3.96 20.61 13.92
CA LEU A 489 -4.75 19.49 14.47
C LEU A 489 -6.14 20.00 14.86
N PRO A 490 -7.12 19.14 15.19
CA PRO A 490 -8.40 19.61 15.71
C PRO A 490 -8.25 20.51 16.95
N VAL A 491 -9.18 21.43 17.19
CA VAL A 491 -9.16 22.41 18.29
C VAL A 491 -9.19 21.77 19.67
N TRP A 492 -9.62 20.50 19.75
CA TRP A 492 -9.59 19.71 20.97
C TRP A 492 -8.26 19.05 21.27
N SER A 493 -7.42 18.87 20.25
CA SER A 493 -6.13 18.18 20.36
C SER A 493 -5.01 19.12 20.81
N ILE A 494 -4.05 18.56 21.54
CA ILE A 494 -2.79 19.19 21.88
C ILE A 494 -1.69 18.28 21.38
N GLY A 495 -0.88 18.82 20.48
CA GLY A 495 0.25 18.11 19.94
C GLY A 495 1.23 17.68 21.03
N TYR A 496 2.05 16.68 20.70
CA TYR A 496 3.01 16.04 21.61
C TYR A 496 3.89 17.05 22.37
N TYR A 497 4.22 18.18 21.75
CA TYR A 497 5.05 19.24 22.33
C TYR A 497 4.28 20.27 23.17
N GLY A 498 3.03 19.99 23.53
CA GLY A 498 2.16 20.91 24.25
C GLY A 498 1.66 22.06 23.37
N THR A 499 1.74 21.91 22.05
CA THR A 499 1.27 22.91 21.09
C THR A 499 -0.24 22.77 20.92
N PRO A 500 -1.03 23.81 21.21
CA PRO A 500 -2.48 23.71 21.04
C PRO A 500 -2.81 23.57 19.56
N MET A 501 -3.76 22.68 19.22
CA MET A 501 -4.39 22.56 17.90
C MET A 501 -3.40 22.44 16.72
N SER A 502 -2.18 21.95 16.95
CA SER A 502 -1.11 21.82 15.96
C SER A 502 -0.03 20.85 16.43
N ASP A 503 0.66 20.20 15.50
CA ASP A 503 1.80 19.33 15.80
C ASP A 503 2.71 19.08 14.58
N TYR A 504 3.83 18.41 14.81
CA TYR A 504 4.77 17.92 13.81
C TYR A 504 4.55 16.44 13.54
N TYR A 505 4.11 16.09 12.33
CA TYR A 505 3.98 14.70 11.89
C TYR A 505 5.00 14.35 10.81
N SER A 506 5.35 13.06 10.76
CA SER A 506 6.31 12.50 9.80
C SER A 506 5.70 11.31 9.05
N GLY A 507 5.93 11.24 7.73
CA GLY A 507 5.47 10.16 6.85
C GLY A 507 5.17 10.63 5.43
N THR A 508 4.99 9.67 4.51
CA THR A 508 4.52 9.96 3.14
C THR A 508 3.15 10.63 3.13
N SER A 509 2.35 10.41 4.17
CA SER A 509 1.08 11.11 4.43
C SER A 509 1.21 12.64 4.52
N MET A 510 2.37 13.16 4.91
CA MET A 510 2.64 14.61 4.95
C MET A 510 3.32 15.10 3.66
N ALA A 511 3.88 14.19 2.85
CA ALA A 511 4.46 14.52 1.56
C ALA A 511 3.38 14.71 0.47
N ALA A 512 2.42 13.80 0.38
CA ALA A 512 1.30 13.88 -0.56
C ALA A 512 0.56 15.25 -0.57
N PRO A 513 0.21 15.87 0.58
CA PRO A 513 -0.45 17.19 0.58
C PRO A 513 0.42 18.33 0.04
N HIS A 514 1.76 18.24 0.09
CA HIS A 514 2.61 19.23 -0.55
C HIS A 514 2.52 19.17 -2.08
N VAL A 515 2.41 17.96 -2.65
CA VAL A 515 2.13 17.77 -4.07
C VAL A 515 0.73 18.27 -4.41
N SER A 516 -0.29 17.93 -3.61
CA SER A 516 -1.67 18.40 -3.82
C SER A 516 -1.76 19.93 -3.86
N GLY A 517 -1.09 20.62 -2.93
CA GLY A 517 -1.02 22.08 -2.94
C GLY A 517 -0.24 22.62 -4.14
N THR A 518 0.85 21.95 -4.57
CA THR A 518 1.62 22.37 -5.76
C THR A 518 0.79 22.25 -7.03
N VAL A 519 0.05 21.14 -7.19
CA VAL A 519 -0.89 20.97 -8.30
C VAL A 519 -1.96 22.06 -8.28
N ALA A 520 -2.45 22.46 -7.09
CA ALA A 520 -3.40 23.55 -7.00
C ALA A 520 -2.83 24.89 -7.50
N LEU A 521 -1.55 25.18 -7.26
CA LEU A 521 -0.87 26.35 -7.83
C LEU A 521 -0.73 26.24 -9.36
N MET A 522 -0.46 25.04 -9.88
CA MET A 522 -0.36 24.79 -11.32
C MET A 522 -1.71 24.98 -12.04
N ILE A 523 -2.80 24.44 -11.48
CA ILE A 523 -4.15 24.60 -12.03
C ILE A 523 -4.61 26.06 -11.96
N ASP A 524 -4.33 26.76 -10.86
CA ASP A 524 -4.57 28.20 -10.73
C ASP A 524 -3.87 28.98 -11.87
N TYR A 525 -2.56 28.74 -12.07
CA TYR A 525 -1.81 29.38 -13.16
C TYR A 525 -2.44 29.11 -14.53
N ALA A 526 -2.73 27.83 -14.81
CA ALA A 526 -3.28 27.41 -16.08
C ALA A 526 -4.63 28.06 -16.37
N ARG A 527 -5.51 28.16 -15.36
CA ARG A 527 -6.80 28.87 -15.45
C ARG A 527 -6.63 30.37 -15.68
N GLN A 528 -5.71 31.02 -14.96
CA GLN A 528 -5.42 32.45 -15.14
C GLN A 528 -4.92 32.79 -16.55
N HIS A 529 -4.17 31.87 -17.17
CA HIS A 529 -3.52 32.07 -18.47
C HIS A 529 -4.21 31.36 -19.64
N ASN A 530 -5.34 30.68 -19.37
CA ASN A 530 -6.09 29.90 -20.35
C ASN A 530 -5.19 28.87 -21.07
N LEU A 531 -4.35 28.19 -20.30
CA LEU A 531 -3.52 27.09 -20.77
C LEU A 531 -4.36 25.82 -20.84
N ASN A 532 -4.09 24.99 -21.85
CA ASN A 532 -4.64 23.65 -21.88
C ASN A 532 -3.86 22.76 -20.90
N TYR A 533 -4.56 22.04 -20.03
CA TYR A 533 -3.96 21.12 -19.07
C TYR A 533 -4.86 19.90 -18.89
N ASP A 534 -4.29 18.81 -18.41
CA ASP A 534 -4.96 17.57 -18.03
C ASP A 534 -4.05 16.84 -17.02
N PRO A 535 -4.53 15.77 -16.36
CA PRO A 535 -3.75 15.07 -15.35
C PRO A 535 -2.40 14.55 -15.84
N PHE A 536 -2.32 14.11 -17.10
CA PHE A 536 -1.09 13.57 -17.67
C PHE A 536 -0.02 14.66 -17.82
N LYS A 537 -0.39 15.84 -18.35
CA LYS A 537 0.52 17.01 -18.41
C LYS A 537 0.95 17.50 -17.04
N ILE A 538 0.05 17.48 -16.05
CA ILE A 538 0.38 17.90 -14.68
C ILE A 538 1.40 16.95 -14.06
N LYS A 539 1.17 15.63 -14.15
CA LYS A 539 2.10 14.61 -13.66
C LYS A 539 3.46 14.75 -14.35
N GLU A 540 3.47 14.84 -15.68
CA GLU A 540 4.71 14.99 -16.46
C GLU A 540 5.46 16.29 -16.12
N ALA A 541 4.77 17.42 -15.97
CA ALA A 541 5.40 18.69 -15.58
C ALA A 541 6.07 18.60 -14.21
N LEU A 542 5.48 17.89 -13.24
CA LEU A 542 6.09 17.65 -11.93
C LEU A 542 7.34 16.77 -12.05
N GLU A 543 7.26 15.69 -12.82
CA GLU A 543 8.37 14.75 -13.03
C GLU A 543 9.56 15.42 -13.73
N LEU A 544 9.34 16.11 -14.86
CA LEU A 544 10.40 16.72 -15.65
C LEU A 544 11.05 17.92 -14.96
N SER A 545 10.33 18.60 -14.08
CA SER A 545 10.84 19.76 -13.34
C SER A 545 11.47 19.43 -11.99
N ALA A 546 11.32 18.18 -11.51
CA ALA A 546 11.80 17.75 -10.21
C ALA A 546 13.33 17.88 -10.06
N LYS A 547 13.75 18.26 -8.85
CA LYS A 547 15.15 18.35 -8.46
C LYS A 547 15.65 16.98 -8.02
N LYS A 548 16.52 16.37 -8.83
CA LYS A 548 17.24 15.13 -8.46
C LYS A 548 18.04 15.33 -7.17
N VAL A 549 17.96 14.33 -6.30
CA VAL A 549 18.73 14.21 -5.06
C VAL A 549 19.91 13.28 -5.29
N ASP A 550 21.10 13.78 -4.97
CA ASP A 550 22.34 13.05 -5.13
C ASP A 550 22.44 11.88 -4.15
N GLY A 551 22.87 10.72 -4.64
CA GLY A 551 23.07 9.52 -3.81
C GLY A 551 21.84 8.61 -3.69
N SER A 552 20.69 9.01 -4.23
CA SER A 552 19.47 8.20 -4.34
C SER A 552 19.27 7.72 -5.78
N THR A 553 18.75 6.51 -5.95
CA THR A 553 18.38 5.97 -7.27
C THR A 553 16.95 6.37 -7.63
N MET A 554 16.50 6.15 -8.87
CA MET A 554 15.11 6.46 -9.26
C MET A 554 14.08 5.62 -8.50
N ILE A 555 14.41 4.41 -8.06
CA ILE A 555 13.49 3.62 -7.22
C ILE A 555 13.36 4.20 -5.81
N ASP A 556 14.31 5.04 -5.37
CA ASP A 556 14.24 5.70 -4.08
C ASP A 556 13.46 7.02 -4.12
N GLN A 557 13.57 7.73 -5.25
CA GLN A 557 13.22 9.16 -5.33
C GLN A 557 12.25 9.53 -6.46
N GLY A 558 11.95 8.59 -7.35
CA GLY A 558 11.32 8.87 -8.63
C GLY A 558 12.16 9.83 -9.47
N PHE A 559 11.51 10.88 -9.96
CA PHE A 559 12.17 11.97 -10.68
C PHE A 559 12.88 12.99 -9.78
N GLY A 560 12.58 13.00 -8.47
CA GLY A 560 13.23 13.86 -7.49
C GLY A 560 12.24 14.69 -6.67
N LEU A 561 12.78 15.68 -5.95
CA LEU A 561 12.01 16.62 -5.13
C LEU A 561 11.27 17.63 -6.00
N ILE A 562 9.95 17.76 -5.84
CA ILE A 562 9.13 18.70 -6.62
C ILE A 562 9.61 20.16 -6.46
N GLN A 563 9.40 20.97 -7.50
CA GLN A 563 9.74 22.39 -7.54
C GLN A 563 8.58 23.17 -8.18
N ALA A 564 7.71 23.77 -7.38
CA ALA A 564 6.43 24.35 -7.82
C ALA A 564 6.58 25.40 -8.92
N ASP A 565 7.55 26.32 -8.76
CA ASP A 565 7.87 27.37 -9.74
C ASP A 565 8.27 26.82 -11.11
N LYS A 566 9.05 25.74 -11.12
CA LYS A 566 9.51 25.06 -12.33
C LYS A 566 8.43 24.16 -12.93
N ALA A 567 7.62 23.52 -12.10
CA ALA A 567 6.49 22.71 -12.57
C ALA A 567 5.47 23.57 -13.32
N ILE A 568 5.19 24.78 -12.84
CA ILE A 568 4.37 25.77 -13.56
C ILE A 568 4.99 26.14 -14.91
N ALA A 569 6.30 26.45 -14.93
CA ALA A 569 7.00 26.78 -16.16
C ALA A 569 7.03 25.62 -17.17
N GLU A 570 7.09 24.38 -16.69
CA GLU A 570 7.06 23.19 -17.54
C GLU A 570 5.65 22.92 -18.09
N LEU A 571 4.62 23.07 -17.25
CA LEU A 571 3.22 22.95 -17.69
C LEU A 571 2.88 23.97 -18.80
N GLU A 572 3.41 25.19 -18.71
CA GLU A 572 3.21 26.19 -19.77
C GLU A 572 3.74 25.70 -21.13
N LYS A 573 4.88 25.00 -21.17
CA LYS A 573 5.42 24.42 -22.40
C LYS A 573 4.57 23.25 -22.90
N LEU A 574 4.16 22.37 -22.00
CA LEU A 574 3.34 21.19 -22.34
C LEU A 574 1.93 21.57 -22.80
N SER A 575 1.45 22.77 -22.47
CA SER A 575 0.08 23.20 -22.75
C SER A 575 -0.26 23.29 -24.25
N ASP A 576 0.73 23.50 -25.11
CA ASP A 576 0.53 23.59 -26.57
C ASP A 576 0.37 22.22 -27.24
N GLU A 577 0.52 21.13 -26.49
CA GLU A 577 0.69 19.77 -27.01
C GLU A 577 -0.46 18.82 -26.66
N ASN A 578 -0.54 17.70 -27.38
CA ASN A 578 -1.55 16.66 -27.12
C ASN A 578 -1.05 15.67 -26.06
N SER A 579 -1.87 15.30 -25.07
CA SER A 579 -1.44 14.25 -24.14
C SER A 579 -1.45 12.89 -24.84
N ILE A 580 -0.25 12.32 -24.98
CA ILE A 580 -0.05 10.97 -25.48
C ILE A 580 0.27 10.09 -24.28
N VAL A 581 -0.42 8.96 -24.16
CA VAL A 581 -0.21 7.98 -23.11
C VAL A 581 0.32 6.71 -23.76
N LEU A 582 1.52 6.29 -23.37
CA LEU A 582 2.10 5.03 -23.82
C LEU A 582 1.88 3.91 -22.80
N TYR A 583 1.13 2.89 -23.20
CA TYR A 583 1.08 1.63 -22.49
C TYR A 583 2.18 0.71 -23.02
N ALA A 584 3.37 0.84 -22.44
CA ALA A 584 4.55 0.06 -22.80
C ALA A 584 5.07 -0.80 -21.63
N GLY A 585 5.64 -1.96 -21.93
CA GLY A 585 6.11 -2.90 -20.91
C GLY A 585 6.62 -4.21 -21.49
N THR A 586 6.72 -5.25 -20.66
CA THR A 586 7.20 -6.58 -21.05
C THR A 586 6.25 -7.69 -20.62
N THR A 587 6.38 -8.85 -21.25
CA THR A 587 5.78 -10.11 -20.79
C THR A 587 6.78 -10.96 -20.00
N PHE A 588 8.01 -10.47 -19.81
CA PHE A 588 9.01 -11.14 -19.00
C PHE A 588 8.70 -10.94 -17.53
N THR A 589 8.65 -12.04 -16.78
CA THR A 589 8.58 -12.03 -15.32
C THR A 589 9.85 -12.66 -14.74
N PRO A 590 10.37 -12.14 -13.61
CA PRO A 590 11.34 -12.85 -12.79
C PRO A 590 10.66 -13.96 -11.95
N PHE A 591 9.33 -13.97 -11.85
CA PHE A 591 8.58 -14.91 -11.02
C PHE A 591 8.28 -16.20 -11.78
N LYS A 592 8.59 -17.31 -11.15
CA LYS A 592 8.28 -18.65 -11.64
C LYS A 592 7.29 -19.28 -10.70
N ASN A 593 6.38 -20.06 -11.28
CA ASN A 593 5.54 -20.91 -10.47
C ASN A 593 6.40 -22.07 -9.90
N PRO A 594 5.87 -22.81 -8.93
CA PRO A 594 6.50 -23.97 -8.31
C PRO A 594 7.05 -25.09 -9.23
N ILE A 595 6.60 -25.17 -10.49
CA ILE A 595 7.09 -26.14 -11.50
C ILE A 595 8.07 -25.50 -12.50
N GLU A 596 8.70 -24.39 -12.09
CA GLU A 596 9.63 -23.58 -12.88
C GLU A 596 9.07 -22.98 -14.18
N LYS A 597 7.74 -23.03 -14.36
CA LYS A 597 7.09 -22.35 -15.47
C LYS A 597 7.05 -20.86 -15.14
N LYS A 598 7.49 -20.03 -16.10
CA LYS A 598 7.34 -18.58 -15.98
C LYS A 598 5.87 -18.26 -15.72
N LEU A 599 5.61 -17.46 -14.69
CA LEU A 599 4.31 -16.85 -14.46
C LEU A 599 4.10 -15.81 -15.56
N ILE A 600 3.67 -16.25 -16.74
CA ILE A 600 2.94 -15.34 -17.63
C ILE A 600 1.83 -14.77 -16.75
N PRO A 601 1.63 -13.44 -16.70
CA PRO A 601 0.57 -12.87 -15.89
C PRO A 601 -0.69 -13.69 -16.18
N TYR A 602 -1.16 -14.40 -15.16
CA TYR A 602 -2.54 -14.82 -15.17
C TYR A 602 -3.29 -13.51 -15.32
N ALA A 603 -3.94 -13.28 -16.47
CA ALA A 603 -4.45 -11.96 -16.86
C ALA A 603 -4.96 -11.23 -15.60
N PRO A 604 -4.25 -10.19 -15.10
CA PRO A 604 -4.62 -9.61 -13.83
C PRO A 604 -6.01 -9.04 -14.01
N ILE A 605 -6.98 -9.62 -13.32
CA ILE A 605 -8.41 -9.42 -13.60
C ILE A 605 -8.84 -7.94 -13.33
N ASN A 606 -7.92 -7.11 -12.81
CA ASN A 606 -8.14 -5.69 -12.48
C ASN A 606 -7.27 -4.72 -13.29
N ASP A 607 -6.48 -5.18 -14.25
CA ASP A 607 -5.70 -4.24 -15.06
C ASP A 607 -6.64 -3.29 -15.79
N TYR A 608 -6.43 -1.99 -15.58
CA TYR A 608 -7.26 -0.94 -16.12
C TYR A 608 -7.29 -1.00 -17.64
N MET A 609 -6.11 -1.13 -18.26
CA MET A 609 -5.96 -1.11 -19.71
C MET A 609 -6.60 -2.34 -20.36
N SER A 610 -6.41 -3.53 -19.78
CA SER A 610 -7.06 -4.75 -20.23
C SER A 610 -8.58 -4.65 -20.14
N SER A 611 -9.10 -4.11 -19.04
CA SER A 611 -10.53 -4.04 -18.77
C SER A 611 -11.26 -3.01 -19.63
N MET A 612 -10.62 -1.87 -19.90
CA MET A 612 -11.23 -0.74 -20.62
C MET A 612 -10.96 -0.78 -22.13
N TYR A 613 -9.83 -1.35 -22.56
CA TYR A 613 -9.35 -1.27 -23.95
C TYR A 613 -9.11 -2.62 -24.63
N ASP A 614 -9.35 -3.76 -23.96
CA ASP A 614 -9.13 -5.11 -24.49
C ASP A 614 -7.67 -5.35 -24.96
N ILE A 615 -6.72 -4.76 -24.23
CA ILE A 615 -5.28 -4.88 -24.48
C ILE A 615 -4.66 -5.90 -23.51
N PRO A 616 -3.70 -6.74 -23.92
CA PRO A 616 -3.03 -7.64 -23.00
C PRO A 616 -2.27 -6.89 -21.89
N TYR A 617 -2.42 -7.33 -20.64
CA TYR A 617 -1.60 -6.85 -19.53
C TYR A 617 -0.10 -7.02 -19.82
N LEU A 618 0.65 -6.00 -19.45
CA LEU A 618 2.11 -5.94 -19.49
C LEU A 618 2.65 -5.62 -18.11
N TYR A 619 3.73 -6.29 -17.71
CA TYR A 619 4.57 -5.76 -16.65
C TYR A 619 5.14 -4.43 -17.14
N ARG A 620 4.89 -3.34 -16.40
CA ARG A 620 5.16 -1.98 -16.87
C ARG A 620 6.66 -1.67 -16.97
N GLY A 621 7.52 -2.48 -16.34
CA GLY A 621 8.98 -2.41 -16.43
C GLY A 621 9.67 -3.77 -16.51
N VAL A 622 10.98 -3.74 -16.77
CA VAL A 622 11.85 -4.92 -16.79
C VAL A 622 12.57 -5.02 -15.44
N TYR A 623 12.02 -5.81 -14.53
CA TYR A 623 12.59 -6.03 -13.20
C TYR A 623 13.40 -7.33 -13.11
N LEU A 624 14.72 -7.20 -13.00
CA LEU A 624 15.67 -8.30 -13.01
C LEU A 624 16.35 -8.47 -11.65
N ARG A 625 15.73 -9.31 -10.82
CA ARG A 625 16.24 -9.69 -9.49
C ARG A 625 16.85 -11.09 -9.47
N ASN A 626 16.05 -12.12 -9.77
CA ASN A 626 16.46 -13.52 -9.66
C ASN A 626 16.99 -14.13 -10.97
N GLU A 627 16.70 -13.49 -12.10
CA GLU A 627 17.15 -13.92 -13.42
C GLU A 627 17.78 -12.76 -14.18
N LEU A 628 18.85 -13.06 -14.94
CA LEU A 628 19.60 -12.09 -15.73
C LEU A 628 19.54 -12.46 -17.23
N PRO A 629 18.38 -12.28 -17.90
CA PRO A 629 18.25 -12.54 -19.33
C PRO A 629 19.08 -11.58 -20.19
N VAL A 630 19.71 -12.09 -21.25
CA VAL A 630 20.44 -11.24 -22.20
C VAL A 630 19.49 -10.37 -23.03
N THR A 631 18.28 -10.86 -23.33
CA THR A 631 17.32 -10.18 -24.22
C THR A 631 15.91 -10.25 -23.64
N VAL A 632 15.19 -9.13 -23.69
CA VAL A 632 13.82 -8.99 -23.18
C VAL A 632 12.93 -8.31 -24.25
N PRO A 633 11.71 -8.83 -24.53
CA PRO A 633 10.78 -8.17 -25.44
C PRO A 633 10.10 -6.97 -24.76
N ILE A 634 9.93 -5.88 -25.50
CA ILE A 634 9.14 -4.72 -25.10
C ILE A 634 7.95 -4.58 -26.05
N TYR A 635 6.76 -4.42 -25.49
CA TYR A 635 5.51 -4.18 -26.19
C TYR A 635 5.06 -2.73 -25.95
N VAL A 636 4.43 -2.12 -26.95
CA VAL A 636 4.03 -0.71 -26.92
C VAL A 636 2.67 -0.55 -27.56
N TYR A 637 1.78 0.15 -26.87
CA TYR A 637 0.50 0.66 -27.37
C TYR A 637 0.45 2.18 -27.12
N ALA A 638 -0.12 2.93 -28.06
CA ALA A 638 -0.15 4.38 -28.00
C ALA A 638 -1.57 4.90 -27.98
N PHE A 639 -1.82 5.89 -27.14
CA PHE A 639 -3.10 6.52 -26.96
C PHE A 639 -2.96 8.03 -26.98
N LYS A 640 -4.02 8.71 -27.42
CA LYS A 640 -4.18 10.14 -27.26
C LYS A 640 -5.33 10.39 -26.30
N TYR A 641 -5.12 11.24 -25.31
CA TYR A 641 -6.20 11.66 -24.43
C TYR A 641 -7.14 12.62 -25.14
N ASN A 642 -8.44 12.32 -25.10
CA ASN A 642 -9.50 13.14 -25.64
C ASN A 642 -10.28 13.77 -24.48
N GLN A 643 -9.83 14.95 -24.07
CA GLN A 643 -10.45 15.74 -22.99
C GLN A 643 -11.96 15.98 -23.18
N THR A 644 -12.43 16.09 -24.43
CA THR A 644 -13.86 16.32 -24.69
C THR A 644 -14.72 15.09 -24.37
N GLU A 645 -14.18 13.90 -24.57
CA GLU A 645 -14.89 12.64 -24.32
C GLU A 645 -14.52 12.00 -22.98
N GLY A 646 -13.45 12.47 -22.31
CA GLY A 646 -12.95 11.90 -21.07
C GLY A 646 -12.48 10.46 -21.25
N GLN A 647 -11.77 10.17 -22.36
CA GLN A 647 -11.31 8.84 -22.70
C GLN A 647 -9.97 8.84 -23.45
N LEU A 648 -9.29 7.70 -23.48
CA LEU A 648 -8.10 7.49 -24.32
C LEU A 648 -8.50 6.92 -25.69
N ASP A 649 -8.17 7.63 -26.75
CA ASP A 649 -8.34 7.15 -28.12
C ASP A 649 -7.07 6.46 -28.59
N GLN A 650 -7.16 5.19 -28.98
CA GLN A 650 -6.00 4.46 -29.50
C GLN A 650 -5.51 5.08 -30.81
N ILE A 651 -4.20 5.30 -30.92
CA ILE A 651 -3.55 5.92 -32.08
C ILE A 651 -2.47 5.02 -32.67
N THR A 652 -2.10 5.33 -33.93
CA THR A 652 -0.95 4.72 -34.60
C THR A 652 0.09 5.80 -34.88
N GLY A 653 1.38 5.46 -34.77
CA GLY A 653 2.45 6.43 -34.98
C GLY A 653 3.83 5.80 -35.05
N THR A 654 4.82 6.62 -35.39
CA THR A 654 6.24 6.24 -35.38
C THR A 654 6.91 6.98 -34.23
N PHE A 655 7.53 6.24 -33.33
CA PHE A 655 8.22 6.79 -32.16
C PHE A 655 9.70 6.41 -32.22
N GLN A 656 10.59 7.35 -31.87
CA GLN A 656 11.99 7.07 -31.64
C GLN A 656 12.18 6.26 -30.37
N VAL A 657 13.11 5.32 -30.40
CA VAL A 657 13.47 4.49 -29.26
C VAL A 657 14.91 4.79 -28.90
N SER A 658 15.13 5.18 -27.65
CA SER A 658 16.47 5.38 -27.13
C SER A 658 16.60 4.83 -25.70
N ALA A 659 17.82 4.78 -25.18
CA ALA A 659 18.08 4.37 -23.81
C ALA A 659 18.89 5.44 -23.07
N GLY A 660 18.48 5.77 -21.85
CA GLY A 660 19.19 6.74 -21.00
C GLY A 660 20.57 6.27 -20.52
N VAL A 661 20.88 4.99 -20.74
CA VAL A 661 22.12 4.34 -20.29
C VAL A 661 22.67 3.42 -21.36
N ASN A 662 23.99 3.28 -21.41
CA ASN A 662 24.67 2.59 -22.50
C ASN A 662 24.73 1.05 -22.35
N TRP A 663 24.20 0.51 -21.26
CA TRP A 663 24.11 -0.93 -20.99
C TRP A 663 22.76 -1.53 -21.38
N ILE A 664 21.79 -0.69 -21.75
CA ILE A 664 20.55 -1.09 -22.42
C ILE A 664 20.74 -0.78 -23.90
N ILE A 665 20.51 -1.78 -24.75
CA ILE A 665 20.68 -1.66 -26.21
C ILE A 665 19.36 -2.05 -26.87
N PRO A 666 18.53 -1.08 -27.28
CA PRO A 666 17.36 -1.35 -28.11
C PRO A 666 17.75 -2.01 -29.44
N SER A 667 16.90 -2.91 -29.94
CA SER A 667 17.11 -3.57 -31.24
C SER A 667 16.78 -2.67 -32.44
N VAL A 668 16.15 -1.52 -32.19
CA VAL A 668 15.66 -0.55 -33.18
C VAL A 668 15.88 0.85 -32.65
N ASP A 669 16.05 1.81 -33.55
CA ASP A 669 16.09 3.25 -33.23
C ASP A 669 14.69 3.91 -33.35
N GLU A 670 13.73 3.21 -33.98
CA GLU A 670 12.33 3.64 -34.14
C GLU A 670 11.38 2.44 -34.07
N VAL A 671 10.16 2.65 -33.57
CA VAL A 671 9.07 1.67 -33.51
C VAL A 671 7.81 2.24 -34.17
N ASN A 672 7.17 1.46 -35.04
CA ASN A 672 5.94 1.84 -35.74
C ASN A 672 4.73 1.20 -35.07
N VAL A 673 4.11 1.90 -34.13
CA VAL A 673 2.95 1.41 -33.35
C VAL A 673 1.69 1.43 -34.22
N GLY A 674 1.08 0.25 -34.41
CA GLY A 674 -0.18 0.07 -35.14
C GLY A 674 -1.37 -0.19 -34.21
N GLU A 675 -2.53 -0.47 -34.80
CA GLU A 675 -3.80 -0.74 -34.07
C GLU A 675 -3.72 -1.95 -33.11
N ASN A 676 -2.79 -2.88 -33.32
CA ASN A 676 -2.58 -4.02 -32.41
C ASN A 676 -1.30 -3.85 -31.57
N GLY A 677 -0.85 -2.61 -31.39
CA GLY A 677 0.43 -2.29 -30.76
C GLY A 677 1.63 -2.65 -31.63
N SER A 678 2.81 -2.70 -31.02
CA SER A 678 4.06 -3.15 -31.63
C SER A 678 5.03 -3.69 -30.60
N MET A 679 6.10 -4.34 -31.07
CA MET A 679 7.13 -4.86 -30.20
C MET A 679 8.54 -4.69 -30.77
N PHE A 680 9.51 -4.57 -29.87
CA PHE A 680 10.93 -4.64 -30.16
C PHE A 680 11.64 -5.39 -29.03
N TYR A 681 12.96 -5.56 -29.13
CA TYR A 681 13.75 -6.20 -28.07
C TYR A 681 14.76 -5.23 -27.48
N ILE A 682 15.09 -5.41 -26.22
CA ILE A 682 16.28 -4.82 -25.60
C ILE A 682 17.30 -5.90 -25.31
N THR A 683 18.58 -5.55 -25.43
CA THR A 683 19.71 -6.37 -24.98
C THR A 683 20.35 -5.70 -23.76
N ILE A 684 20.65 -6.49 -22.73
CA ILE A 684 21.28 -6.02 -21.49
C ILE A 684 22.75 -6.42 -21.50
N ASP A 685 23.64 -5.44 -21.50
CA ASP A 685 25.09 -5.64 -21.48
C ASP A 685 25.61 -5.72 -20.04
N TYR A 686 25.48 -6.90 -19.42
CA TYR A 686 26.01 -7.19 -18.08
C TYR A 686 27.51 -6.97 -17.94
N SER A 687 28.27 -6.92 -19.05
CA SER A 687 29.70 -6.60 -19.00
C SER A 687 29.96 -5.18 -18.46
N ARG A 688 28.95 -4.31 -18.49
CA ARG A 688 28.99 -2.94 -17.94
C ARG A 688 28.48 -2.85 -16.51
N LEU A 689 27.80 -3.89 -16.02
CA LEU A 689 27.21 -3.97 -14.68
C LEU A 689 28.14 -4.73 -13.72
N GLN A 690 29.38 -4.24 -13.59
CA GLN A 690 30.43 -4.99 -12.87
C GLN A 690 30.35 -4.88 -11.35
N LYS A 691 29.90 -3.72 -10.83
CA LYS A 691 29.73 -3.52 -9.39
C LYS A 691 28.40 -4.14 -8.94
N SER A 692 28.36 -4.64 -7.72
CA SER A 692 27.09 -5.00 -7.08
C SER A 692 26.24 -3.77 -6.79
N GLY A 693 24.94 -3.98 -6.59
CA GLY A 693 23.98 -2.93 -6.24
C GLY A 693 22.87 -2.79 -7.28
N THR A 694 22.15 -1.68 -7.17
CA THR A 694 21.00 -1.35 -8.01
C THR A 694 21.43 -0.59 -9.25
N TYR A 695 21.00 -1.06 -10.42
CA TYR A 695 21.10 -0.32 -11.66
C TYR A 695 19.71 -0.01 -12.18
N VAL A 696 19.46 1.27 -12.44
CA VAL A 696 18.22 1.74 -13.06
C VAL A 696 18.56 2.43 -14.37
N GLY A 697 17.84 2.10 -15.42
CA GLY A 697 17.90 2.79 -16.70
C GLY A 697 16.51 2.86 -17.32
N LEU A 698 16.28 3.87 -18.14
CA LEU A 698 15.02 4.06 -18.86
C LEU A 698 15.23 3.80 -20.35
N ILE A 699 14.26 3.13 -20.96
CA ILE A 699 14.04 3.15 -22.40
C ILE A 699 13.06 4.28 -22.66
N TYR A 700 13.42 5.23 -23.51
CA TYR A 700 12.57 6.33 -23.91
C TYR A 700 11.89 5.99 -25.23
N ILE A 701 10.59 6.26 -25.31
CA ILE A 701 9.77 6.13 -26.51
C ILE A 701 9.17 7.51 -26.77
N ASP A 702 9.62 8.15 -27.85
CA ASP A 702 9.54 9.59 -28.04
C ASP A 702 9.03 9.94 -29.45
N ASP A 703 8.05 10.81 -29.60
CA ASP A 703 7.64 11.38 -30.89
C ASP A 703 8.59 12.54 -31.21
N PRO A 704 9.44 12.44 -32.24
CA PRO A 704 10.41 13.48 -32.54
C PRO A 704 9.80 14.82 -33.02
N ASN A 705 8.48 14.89 -33.15
CA ASN A 705 7.76 16.11 -33.53
C ASN A 705 7.25 16.90 -32.32
N THR A 706 7.36 16.37 -31.11
CA THR A 706 7.01 17.05 -29.86
C THR A 706 8.28 17.50 -29.14
N GLU A 707 8.14 18.38 -28.14
CA GLU A 707 9.27 18.86 -27.34
C GLU A 707 9.49 18.07 -26.03
N TYR A 708 8.69 17.03 -25.77
CA TYR A 708 8.61 16.28 -24.51
C TYR A 708 8.52 14.77 -24.73
N LEU A 709 8.58 13.99 -23.65
CA LEU A 709 8.74 12.54 -23.69
C LEU A 709 7.38 11.82 -23.54
N GLU A 710 6.91 11.12 -24.56
CA GLU A 710 5.60 10.42 -24.50
C GLU A 710 5.57 9.20 -23.58
N GLY A 711 6.72 8.62 -23.27
CA GLY A 711 6.79 7.58 -22.26
C GLY A 711 8.11 6.87 -22.14
N TYR A 712 8.18 6.04 -21.11
CA TYR A 712 9.38 5.27 -20.81
C TYR A 712 9.03 3.87 -20.32
N VAL A 713 10.00 2.96 -20.44
CA VAL A 713 9.98 1.65 -19.78
C VAL A 713 11.21 1.53 -18.88
N PRO A 714 11.03 1.39 -17.56
CA PRO A 714 12.15 1.19 -16.66
C PRO A 714 12.77 -0.19 -16.80
N VAL A 715 14.09 -0.25 -16.67
CA VAL A 715 14.88 -1.49 -16.60
C VAL A 715 15.70 -1.43 -15.33
N ILE A 716 15.42 -2.35 -14.42
CA ILE A 716 15.95 -2.38 -13.06
C ILE A 716 16.67 -3.70 -12.86
N VAL A 717 17.94 -3.63 -12.51
CA VAL A 717 18.80 -4.81 -12.37
C VAL A 717 19.47 -4.80 -11.00
N TYR A 718 19.25 -5.85 -10.23
CA TYR A 718 19.93 -6.08 -8.96
C TYR A 718 21.12 -6.99 -9.19
N MET A 719 22.32 -6.45 -9.03
CA MET A 719 23.56 -7.20 -9.19
C MET A 719 24.09 -7.66 -7.82
N PRO A 720 24.16 -8.98 -7.56
CA PRO A 720 24.64 -9.48 -6.28
C PRO A 720 26.15 -9.33 -6.10
N ILE A 721 26.60 -9.21 -4.85
CA ILE A 721 28.01 -9.16 -4.46
C ILE A 721 28.75 -10.47 -4.79
N ASN A 722 28.06 -11.60 -4.71
CA ASN A 722 28.57 -12.94 -5.04
C ASN A 722 28.13 -13.42 -6.43
N LYS A 723 28.32 -12.57 -7.45
CA LYS A 723 27.87 -12.84 -8.83
C LYS A 723 28.48 -14.10 -9.47
N ASN A 724 29.55 -14.67 -8.92
CA ASN A 724 30.13 -15.93 -9.43
C ASN A 724 29.70 -17.15 -8.60
N GLY A 725 28.75 -16.97 -7.66
CA GLY A 725 28.26 -18.04 -6.79
C GLY A 725 29.13 -18.26 -5.56
N GLU A 726 29.91 -17.26 -5.13
CA GLU A 726 30.67 -17.32 -3.90
C GLU A 726 29.75 -17.55 -2.67
N SER A 727 30.15 -18.43 -1.75
CA SER A 727 29.36 -18.76 -0.55
C SER A 727 29.55 -17.77 0.60
N GLU A 728 30.48 -16.82 0.44
CA GLU A 728 30.74 -15.77 1.41
C GLU A 728 31.06 -14.47 0.66
N ALA A 729 30.69 -13.36 1.27
CA ALA A 729 31.01 -12.04 0.78
C ALA A 729 31.21 -11.08 1.95
N LYS A 730 32.06 -10.09 1.71
CA LYS A 730 32.38 -9.07 2.69
C LYS A 730 32.19 -7.69 2.09
N ILE A 731 31.42 -6.87 2.78
CA ILE A 731 31.16 -5.47 2.47
C ILE A 731 31.86 -4.63 3.54
N ILE A 732 32.63 -3.63 3.10
CA ILE A 732 33.14 -2.57 3.97
C ILE A 732 32.72 -1.28 3.29
N ASP A 733 31.89 -0.49 3.96
CA ASP A 733 31.39 0.76 3.39
C ASP A 733 31.19 1.82 4.48
N THR A 734 30.93 3.04 4.03
CA THR A 734 30.65 4.21 4.85
C THR A 734 29.40 4.92 4.33
N GLU A 735 28.62 5.50 5.24
CA GLU A 735 27.37 6.21 4.94
C GLU A 735 27.25 7.49 5.74
N LYS A 736 26.51 8.45 5.21
CA LYS A 736 26.14 9.64 6.01
C LYS A 736 24.94 9.31 6.91
N PRO A 737 24.79 10.03 8.04
CA PRO A 737 23.59 9.94 8.87
C PRO A 737 22.30 10.14 8.06
N GLY A 738 21.35 9.22 8.20
CA GLY A 738 20.09 9.15 7.43
C GLY A 738 20.19 8.40 6.10
N GLN A 739 21.38 7.99 5.65
CA GLN A 739 21.50 7.28 4.39
C GLN A 739 21.10 5.80 4.53
N ALA A 740 20.45 5.26 3.49
CA ALA A 740 20.27 3.82 3.29
C ALA A 740 21.05 3.36 2.05
N LYS A 741 21.66 2.17 2.11
CA LYS A 741 22.24 1.48 0.94
C LYS A 741 21.77 0.04 0.86
N HIS A 742 21.60 -0.41 -0.37
CA HIS A 742 21.10 -1.74 -0.71
C HIS A 742 22.22 -2.63 -1.23
N TYR A 743 22.40 -3.76 -0.56
CA TYR A 743 23.31 -4.82 -0.98
C TYR A 743 22.53 -6.06 -1.36
N TYR A 744 23.00 -6.78 -2.37
CA TYR A 744 22.32 -7.97 -2.86
C TYR A 744 23.23 -9.18 -2.73
N PHE A 745 22.69 -10.29 -2.23
CA PHE A 745 23.41 -11.55 -2.10
C PHE A 745 22.57 -12.70 -2.67
N SER A 746 23.14 -13.44 -3.61
CA SER A 746 22.50 -14.60 -4.22
C SER A 746 22.67 -15.83 -3.32
N VAL A 747 21.59 -16.29 -2.71
CA VAL A 747 21.57 -17.50 -1.88
C VAL A 747 21.36 -18.74 -2.76
N PRO A 748 22.29 -19.71 -2.77
CA PRO A 748 22.12 -20.95 -3.51
C PRO A 748 20.97 -21.80 -2.97
N ARG A 749 20.35 -22.57 -3.86
CA ARG A 749 19.33 -23.56 -3.49
C ARG A 749 19.90 -24.62 -2.55
N GLY A 750 19.13 -24.96 -1.51
CA GLY A 750 19.52 -25.96 -0.50
C GLY A 750 20.42 -25.43 0.61
N THR A 751 20.69 -24.11 0.65
CA THR A 751 21.37 -23.46 1.78
C THR A 751 20.64 -23.79 3.09
N GLN A 752 21.38 -24.23 4.11
CA GLN A 752 20.79 -24.60 5.40
C GLN A 752 20.70 -23.41 6.35
N GLU A 753 21.59 -22.45 6.19
CA GLU A 753 21.67 -21.25 7.01
C GLU A 753 22.34 -20.12 6.22
N LEU A 754 21.74 -18.93 6.30
CA LEU A 754 22.33 -17.66 5.88
C LEU A 754 22.67 -16.87 7.14
N GLU A 755 23.95 -16.63 7.37
CA GLU A 755 24.43 -15.69 8.39
C GLU A 755 24.71 -14.32 7.75
N VAL A 756 24.17 -13.27 8.36
CA VAL A 756 24.50 -11.89 8.04
C VAL A 756 25.04 -11.24 9.31
N THR A 757 26.33 -10.92 9.33
CA THR A 757 26.97 -10.28 10.49
C THR A 757 27.31 -8.84 10.15
N ILE A 758 26.77 -7.89 10.93
CA ILE A 758 27.21 -6.49 10.90
C ILE A 758 28.21 -6.24 12.03
N LYS A 759 29.26 -5.47 11.74
CA LYS A 759 30.27 -5.03 12.69
C LYS A 759 30.60 -3.56 12.50
N ILE A 760 30.65 -2.81 13.59
CA ILE A 760 31.05 -1.41 13.63
C ILE A 760 32.51 -1.32 14.09
N PRO A 761 33.43 -0.78 13.27
CA PRO A 761 34.80 -0.52 13.66
C PRO A 761 34.89 0.46 14.85
N THR A 762 35.99 0.37 15.61
CA THR A 762 36.27 1.31 16.70
C THR A 762 37.50 2.15 16.38
N GLY A 763 37.49 3.42 16.80
CA GLY A 763 38.62 4.32 16.70
C GLY A 763 39.72 4.02 17.74
N ASP A 764 40.80 4.80 17.71
CA ASP A 764 41.97 4.63 18.58
C ASP A 764 41.64 4.66 20.09
N GLU A 765 40.58 5.38 20.47
CA GLU A 765 40.11 5.49 21.86
C GLU A 765 39.06 4.43 22.25
N GLY A 766 38.73 3.51 21.33
CA GLY A 766 37.73 2.45 21.53
C GLY A 766 36.29 2.86 21.26
N SER A 767 36.03 4.11 20.87
CA SER A 767 34.70 4.60 20.49
C SER A 767 34.24 4.00 19.16
N PRO A 768 32.97 3.55 19.01
CA PRO A 768 32.42 3.12 17.74
C PRO A 768 32.49 4.22 16.68
N LEU A 769 32.81 3.85 15.44
CA LEU A 769 32.89 4.75 14.28
C LEU A 769 31.60 4.74 13.45
N GLY A 770 30.51 4.19 13.99
CA GLY A 770 29.22 4.16 13.32
C GLY A 770 28.07 3.79 14.27
N ARG A 771 26.85 3.93 13.77
CA ARG A 771 25.56 3.52 14.34
C ARG A 771 24.63 3.15 13.17
N THR A 772 24.53 1.86 12.92
CA THR A 772 23.84 1.32 11.73
C THR A 772 22.95 0.15 12.13
N LYS A 773 21.81 0.00 11.46
CA LYS A 773 20.96 -1.19 11.55
C LYS A 773 20.83 -1.85 10.18
N LEU A 774 20.46 -3.13 10.17
CA LEU A 774 20.17 -3.87 8.94
C LEU A 774 18.68 -4.20 8.84
N VAL A 775 18.16 -4.15 7.61
CA VAL A 775 16.88 -4.75 7.21
C VAL A 775 17.19 -5.80 6.14
N ILE A 776 16.67 -7.01 6.30
CA ILE A 776 16.98 -8.15 5.42
C ILE A 776 15.68 -8.66 4.79
N ASN A 777 15.60 -8.63 3.46
CA ASN A 777 14.45 -9.12 2.71
C ASN A 777 14.81 -10.32 1.86
N ASP A 778 13.85 -11.23 1.79
CA ASP A 778 13.94 -12.41 0.97
C ASP A 778 13.80 -12.08 -0.53
N PRO A 779 14.00 -13.05 -1.43
CA PRO A 779 13.95 -12.84 -2.88
C PRO A 779 12.58 -12.42 -3.44
N THR A 780 11.51 -12.50 -2.64
CA THR A 780 10.17 -12.02 -2.99
C THR A 780 10.00 -10.53 -2.69
N GLY A 781 10.83 -9.96 -1.81
CA GLY A 781 10.68 -8.59 -1.30
C GLY A 781 10.14 -8.54 0.13
N SER A 782 9.66 -9.67 0.65
CA SER A 782 9.16 -9.78 2.03
C SER A 782 10.30 -9.67 3.04
N SER A 783 10.08 -8.91 4.11
CA SER A 783 11.06 -8.80 5.20
C SER A 783 11.19 -10.10 5.97
N ALA A 784 12.40 -10.65 5.98
CA ALA A 784 12.77 -11.72 6.88
C ALA A 784 13.19 -11.17 8.26
N GLU A 785 13.81 -9.99 8.27
CA GLU A 785 14.20 -9.26 9.48
C GLU A 785 14.02 -7.75 9.25
N TYR A 786 13.02 -7.15 9.92
CA TYR A 786 12.72 -5.71 9.82
C TYR A 786 13.19 -4.92 11.06
N ASP A 787 12.95 -5.45 12.26
CA ASP A 787 13.25 -4.79 13.54
C ASP A 787 14.65 -5.12 14.08
N GLY A 788 15.65 -5.14 13.19
CA GLY A 788 17.04 -5.32 13.56
C GLY A 788 17.53 -4.22 14.52
N PRO A 789 18.35 -4.54 15.54
CA PRO A 789 18.86 -3.53 16.47
C PRO A 789 19.87 -2.58 15.79
N TYR A 790 19.92 -1.33 16.26
CA TYR A 790 21.07 -0.47 15.99
C TYR A 790 22.33 -1.06 16.63
N ILE A 791 23.44 -1.05 15.89
CA ILE A 791 24.76 -1.53 16.32
C ILE A 791 25.72 -0.36 16.31
N GLY A 792 26.59 -0.25 17.32
CA GLY A 792 27.61 0.80 17.42
C GLY A 792 27.30 1.86 18.47
N ALA A 793 27.48 3.13 18.15
CA ALA A 793 27.39 4.24 19.10
C ALA A 793 26.02 4.31 19.80
N GLY A 794 26.05 4.54 21.11
CA GLY A 794 24.84 4.58 21.94
C GLY A 794 24.25 3.20 22.30
N THR A 795 24.91 2.09 21.93
CA THR A 795 24.43 0.72 22.16
C THR A 795 25.48 -0.13 22.89
N SER A 796 25.09 -1.31 23.37
CA SER A 796 26.02 -2.27 24.01
C SER A 796 26.72 -3.22 23.02
N TYR A 797 26.37 -3.19 21.74
CA TYR A 797 26.85 -4.13 20.73
C TYR A 797 27.62 -3.39 19.64
N ILE A 798 28.82 -3.87 19.32
CA ILE A 798 29.59 -3.41 18.15
C ILE A 798 29.56 -4.44 17.01
N GLU A 799 28.91 -5.57 17.24
CA GLU A 799 28.79 -6.68 16.30
C GLU A 799 27.50 -7.44 16.60
N TYR A 800 26.78 -7.87 15.56
CA TYR A 800 25.57 -8.67 15.66
C TYR A 800 25.41 -9.58 14.43
N THR A 801 24.97 -10.82 14.65
CA THR A 801 24.75 -11.81 13.60
C THR A 801 23.28 -12.20 13.55
N TYR A 802 22.68 -12.04 12.37
CA TYR A 802 21.38 -12.57 12.01
C TYR A 802 21.55 -13.99 11.48
N HIS A 803 20.72 -14.93 11.97
CA HIS A 803 20.74 -16.34 11.58
C HIS A 803 19.42 -16.72 10.92
N ILE A 804 19.43 -16.86 9.59
CA ILE A 804 18.24 -17.21 8.81
C ILE A 804 18.35 -18.69 8.43
N MET A 805 17.50 -19.52 9.05
CA MET A 805 17.50 -20.96 8.82
C MET A 805 16.69 -21.33 7.58
N LYS A 806 17.23 -22.25 6.76
CA LYS A 806 16.61 -22.72 5.51
C LYS A 806 16.11 -21.57 4.60
N PRO A 807 16.98 -20.61 4.25
CA PRO A 807 16.58 -19.45 3.45
C PRO A 807 16.08 -19.86 2.06
N ASN A 808 15.10 -19.11 1.55
CA ASN A 808 14.66 -19.17 0.15
C ASN A 808 15.85 -18.96 -0.81
N ALA A 809 15.91 -19.73 -1.89
CA ALA A 809 16.90 -19.53 -2.93
C ALA A 809 16.59 -18.26 -3.75
N GLY A 810 17.62 -17.50 -4.14
CA GLY A 810 17.45 -16.28 -4.94
C GLY A 810 18.26 -15.10 -4.43
N VAL A 811 17.97 -13.91 -4.94
CA VAL A 811 18.70 -12.68 -4.60
C VAL A 811 18.04 -11.98 -3.41
N TRP A 812 18.67 -12.12 -2.25
CA TRP A 812 18.31 -11.46 -1.01
C TRP A 812 18.80 -10.00 -1.01
N GLU A 813 18.02 -9.12 -0.41
CA GLU A 813 18.38 -7.73 -0.16
C GLU A 813 18.81 -7.54 1.29
N ILE A 814 19.94 -6.87 1.49
CA ILE A 814 20.46 -6.48 2.79
C ILE A 814 20.58 -4.96 2.74
N THR A 815 19.66 -4.27 3.41
CA THR A 815 19.65 -2.81 3.49
C THR A 815 20.38 -2.39 4.75
N ALA A 816 21.47 -1.62 4.60
CA ALA A 816 22.10 -0.92 5.71
C ALA A 816 21.50 0.46 5.82
N TYR A 817 21.09 0.85 7.03
CA TYR A 817 20.65 2.20 7.31
C TYR A 817 21.49 2.81 8.42
N SER A 818 22.05 3.98 8.14
CA SER A 818 22.82 4.77 9.08
C SER A 818 21.92 5.75 9.82
N SER A 819 21.98 5.67 11.15
CA SER A 819 21.12 6.43 12.04
C SER A 819 21.24 7.94 11.81
N VAL A 820 20.10 8.64 11.81
CA VAL A 820 20.11 10.12 11.86
C VAL A 820 20.77 10.64 13.14
N SER A 821 20.74 9.87 14.23
CA SER A 821 21.34 10.25 15.51
C SER A 821 22.87 10.10 15.56
N SER A 822 23.51 9.51 14.54
CA SER A 822 24.97 9.34 14.46
C SER A 822 25.73 10.66 14.64
N SER A 823 25.21 11.75 14.06
CA SER A 823 25.78 13.10 14.22
C SER A 823 25.85 13.55 15.68
N ALA A 824 24.88 13.16 16.51
CA ALA A 824 24.87 13.48 17.94
C ALA A 824 25.98 12.77 18.73
N TYR A 825 26.53 11.68 18.19
CA TYR A 825 27.71 11.00 18.73
C TYR A 825 29.03 11.51 18.15
N GLY A 826 29.00 12.58 17.34
CA GLY A 826 30.17 13.14 16.67
C GLY A 826 30.65 12.33 15.46
N ILE A 827 29.78 11.50 14.88
CA ILE A 827 30.06 10.65 13.73
C ILE A 827 29.49 11.34 12.49
N SER A 828 30.37 11.79 11.58
CA SER A 828 29.96 12.42 10.32
C SER A 828 29.71 11.42 9.19
N GLU A 829 30.33 10.23 9.29
CA GLU A 829 30.14 9.11 8.39
C GLU A 829 30.19 7.83 9.22
N ASP A 830 29.12 7.05 9.15
CA ASP A 830 28.98 5.75 9.78
C ASP A 830 29.80 4.71 9.02
N GLN A 831 30.74 4.08 9.71
CA GLN A 831 31.55 3.00 9.17
C GLN A 831 31.00 1.65 9.62
N TYR A 832 30.87 0.71 8.69
CA TYR A 832 30.46 -0.64 9.01
C TYR A 832 31.09 -1.68 8.10
N GLU A 833 31.09 -2.91 8.59
CA GLU A 833 31.47 -4.11 7.88
C GLU A 833 30.31 -5.10 7.94
N ILE A 834 29.88 -5.62 6.78
CA ILE A 834 28.87 -6.67 6.70
C ILE A 834 29.54 -7.92 6.12
N ASN A 835 29.50 -9.02 6.86
CA ASN A 835 29.92 -10.33 6.38
C ASN A 835 28.67 -11.17 6.13
N VAL A 836 28.53 -11.67 4.92
CA VAL A 836 27.43 -12.56 4.53
C VAL A 836 28.01 -13.92 4.24
N LYS A 837 27.42 -14.96 4.81
CA LYS A 837 27.90 -16.32 4.62
C LYS A 837 26.75 -17.30 4.53
N THR A 838 26.77 -18.12 3.50
CA THR A 838 25.89 -19.27 3.39
C THR A 838 26.62 -20.50 3.87
N TYR A 839 25.96 -21.24 4.76
CA TYR A 839 26.46 -22.52 5.21
C TYR A 839 25.74 -23.64 4.48
N SER A 840 26.54 -24.46 3.80
CA SER A 840 26.06 -25.50 2.91
C SER A 840 27.16 -26.55 2.67
N ILE A 841 26.79 -27.68 2.07
CA ILE A 841 27.76 -28.53 1.36
C ILE A 841 27.79 -28.03 -0.08
N ASN A 842 28.86 -27.32 -0.45
CA ASN A 842 28.98 -26.72 -1.79
C ASN A 842 29.60 -27.71 -2.78
N LEU A 843 29.18 -27.65 -4.04
CA LEU A 843 29.73 -28.45 -5.15
C LEU A 843 30.36 -27.52 -6.19
N GLU A 844 31.57 -27.85 -6.65
CA GLU A 844 32.24 -27.14 -7.73
C GLU A 844 32.57 -28.07 -8.92
N PRO A 845 32.00 -27.84 -10.12
CA PRO A 845 30.93 -26.87 -10.40
C PRO A 845 29.59 -27.32 -9.77
N SER A 846 28.76 -26.36 -9.40
CA SER A 846 27.43 -26.60 -8.81
C SER A 846 26.43 -27.17 -9.82
N LEU A 847 26.70 -26.99 -11.13
CA LEU A 847 25.94 -27.55 -12.24
C LEU A 847 26.89 -28.00 -13.36
N ILE A 848 26.77 -29.25 -13.79
CA ILE A 848 27.53 -29.81 -14.93
C ILE A 848 26.60 -29.95 -16.12
N LYS A 849 26.67 -29.03 -17.09
CA LYS A 849 26.00 -29.16 -18.40
C LYS A 849 26.98 -29.75 -19.41
N LYS A 850 26.68 -30.94 -19.94
CA LYS A 850 27.47 -31.60 -21.00
C LYS A 850 26.54 -32.29 -21.99
N ASP A 851 26.76 -32.03 -23.26
CA ASP A 851 26.10 -32.77 -24.34
C ASP A 851 26.88 -34.07 -24.61
N PHE A 852 26.14 -35.17 -24.81
CA PHE A 852 26.72 -36.47 -25.15
C PHE A 852 26.06 -37.03 -26.42
N ASP A 853 26.84 -37.17 -27.50
CA ASP A 853 26.32 -37.61 -28.80
C ASP A 853 26.10 -39.13 -28.91
N THR A 854 26.41 -39.90 -27.85
CA THR A 854 26.39 -41.37 -27.86
C THR A 854 25.99 -41.95 -26.49
N PRO A 855 25.10 -42.96 -26.46
CA PRO A 855 24.73 -43.69 -25.24
C PRO A 855 25.94 -44.32 -24.50
N GLY A 856 25.72 -44.69 -23.25
CA GLY A 856 26.67 -45.43 -22.39
C GLY A 856 27.04 -44.69 -21.09
N ILE A 857 27.88 -45.32 -20.28
CA ILE A 857 28.29 -44.81 -18.97
C ILE A 857 29.25 -43.62 -19.13
N LYS A 858 28.91 -42.47 -18.54
CA LYS A 858 29.70 -41.24 -18.52
C LYS A 858 30.13 -40.91 -17.08
N GLU A 859 31.42 -40.70 -16.89
CA GLU A 859 31.95 -40.24 -15.62
C GLU A 859 31.82 -38.72 -15.50
N ILE A 860 31.21 -38.25 -14.41
CA ILE A 860 31.14 -36.83 -14.03
C ILE A 860 31.81 -36.64 -12.67
N LYS A 861 32.40 -35.46 -12.46
CA LYS A 861 33.12 -35.12 -11.25
C LYS A 861 32.75 -33.72 -10.77
N ALA A 862 32.54 -33.59 -9.48
CA ALA A 862 32.40 -32.32 -8.77
C ALA A 862 33.27 -32.36 -7.52
N THR A 863 33.76 -31.21 -7.07
CA THR A 863 34.46 -31.09 -5.79
C THR A 863 33.44 -30.64 -4.75
N ALA A 864 33.13 -31.51 -3.78
CA ALA A 864 32.38 -31.11 -2.60
C ALA A 864 33.30 -30.35 -1.64
N ILE A 865 32.79 -29.28 -1.05
CA ILE A 865 33.48 -28.43 -0.08
C ILE A 865 32.53 -28.28 1.11
N ASN A 866 32.96 -28.70 2.30
CA ASN A 866 32.17 -28.50 3.51
C ASN A 866 32.54 -27.16 4.15
N SER A 867 31.68 -26.15 4.01
CA SER A 867 31.83 -24.87 4.69
C SER A 867 31.01 -24.75 5.98
N HIS A 868 30.30 -25.81 6.38
CA HIS A 868 29.47 -25.89 7.58
C HIS A 868 30.25 -26.47 8.78
N SER A 869 29.61 -27.26 9.62
CA SER A 869 30.18 -27.93 10.78
C SER A 869 30.80 -29.29 10.42
N ASP A 870 31.39 -30.00 11.39
CA ASP A 870 31.85 -31.37 11.17
C ASP A 870 30.63 -32.27 10.92
N LEU A 871 30.57 -32.86 9.72
CA LEU A 871 29.45 -33.66 9.27
C LEU A 871 29.90 -35.09 9.00
N ASN A 872 28.99 -36.04 9.17
CA ASN A 872 29.17 -37.38 8.60
C ASN A 872 28.33 -37.44 7.32
N VAL A 873 28.99 -37.49 6.17
CA VAL A 873 28.36 -37.27 4.87
C VAL A 873 28.37 -38.55 4.07
N SER A 874 27.26 -38.82 3.40
CA SER A 874 27.12 -39.87 2.39
C SER A 874 26.77 -39.21 1.07
N VAL A 875 27.44 -39.61 0.00
CA VAL A 875 27.07 -39.18 -1.35
C VAL A 875 26.05 -40.17 -1.87
N LEU A 876 24.95 -39.67 -2.41
CA LEU A 876 23.96 -40.51 -3.06
C LEU A 876 23.89 -40.17 -4.54
N GLY A 877 23.86 -41.22 -5.35
CA GLY A 877 23.76 -41.14 -6.79
C GLY A 877 22.29 -41.22 -7.09
N VAL A 878 21.70 -40.07 -7.41
CA VAL A 878 20.28 -39.97 -7.70
C VAL A 878 20.10 -40.21 -9.19
N GLY A 879 19.34 -41.25 -9.55
CA GLY A 879 19.14 -41.70 -10.94
C GLY A 879 18.77 -40.58 -11.93
N VAL A 880 19.00 -40.82 -13.22
CA VAL A 880 18.56 -39.91 -14.28
C VAL A 880 17.05 -40.09 -14.45
N GLY A 881 16.30 -39.02 -14.24
CA GLY A 881 14.87 -38.97 -14.53
C GLY A 881 14.57 -37.72 -15.33
N LYS A 882 13.47 -37.72 -16.08
CA LYS A 882 12.95 -36.48 -16.64
C LYS A 882 12.32 -35.69 -15.50
N LEU A 883 13.06 -34.74 -14.91
CA LEU A 883 12.45 -33.76 -14.01
C LEU A 883 11.29 -33.03 -14.72
N ASP A 884 11.36 -32.90 -16.04
CA ASP A 884 10.32 -32.34 -16.90
C ASP A 884 9.03 -33.19 -17.00
N VAL A 885 8.94 -34.35 -16.31
CA VAL A 885 7.70 -35.13 -16.20
C VAL A 885 7.08 -34.96 -14.82
N THR A 886 6.13 -34.03 -14.76
CA THR A 886 5.17 -33.89 -13.66
C THR A 886 4.01 -34.86 -13.88
N TYR A 887 3.46 -35.46 -12.83
CA TYR A 887 2.23 -36.26 -12.89
C TYR A 887 1.03 -35.45 -12.36
N PRO A 888 0.46 -34.55 -13.18
CA PRO A 888 -0.73 -33.83 -12.78
C PRO A 888 -1.95 -34.76 -12.79
N ARG A 889 -2.80 -34.63 -11.79
CA ARG A 889 -4.16 -35.16 -11.79
C ARG A 889 -5.11 -34.12 -11.24
N VAL A 890 -6.32 -34.12 -11.80
CA VAL A 890 -7.39 -33.26 -11.30
C VAL A 890 -7.93 -33.91 -10.02
N GLU A 891 -7.78 -33.23 -8.91
CA GLU A 891 -8.40 -33.57 -7.62
C GLU A 891 -9.49 -32.56 -7.30
N ASN A 892 -10.24 -32.79 -6.21
CA ASN A 892 -11.22 -31.82 -5.74
C ASN A 892 -11.37 -31.81 -4.22
N VAL A 893 -11.75 -30.65 -3.68
CA VAL A 893 -11.95 -30.44 -2.25
C VAL A 893 -13.16 -29.56 -2.00
N SER A 894 -13.86 -29.81 -0.89
CA SER A 894 -15.03 -29.05 -0.45
C SER A 894 -14.63 -27.92 0.50
N GLN A 895 -15.41 -26.82 0.50
CA GLN A 895 -15.28 -25.71 1.45
C GLN A 895 -15.24 -26.22 2.89
N ASP A 896 -14.27 -25.76 3.69
CA ASP A 896 -14.02 -26.13 5.10
C ASP A 896 -13.76 -27.63 5.32
N PHE A 897 -13.47 -28.39 4.25
CA PHE A 897 -13.10 -29.80 4.34
C PHE A 897 -11.67 -30.01 3.90
N ILE A 898 -11.00 -30.94 4.56
CA ILE A 898 -9.71 -31.47 4.15
C ILE A 898 -9.95 -32.72 3.30
N LYS A 899 -9.49 -32.69 2.06
CA LYS A 899 -9.38 -33.85 1.17
C LYS A 899 -8.00 -34.46 1.31
N LEU A 900 -7.91 -35.71 1.76
CA LEU A 900 -6.69 -36.50 1.61
C LEU A 900 -6.53 -36.89 0.12
N VAL A 901 -5.45 -36.41 -0.50
CA VAL A 901 -5.19 -36.56 -1.95
C VAL A 901 -4.13 -37.61 -2.27
N ASN A 902 -3.20 -37.87 -1.34
CA ASN A 902 -2.14 -38.85 -1.59
C ASN A 902 -1.48 -39.35 -0.29
N ILE A 903 -0.84 -40.52 -0.38
CA ILE A 903 0.13 -40.99 0.60
C ILE A 903 1.39 -41.37 -0.16
N ILE A 904 2.51 -40.72 0.15
CA ILE A 904 3.81 -41.01 -0.46
C ILE A 904 4.69 -41.71 0.57
N GLU A 905 5.12 -42.92 0.26
CA GLU A 905 6.16 -43.61 1.01
C GLU A 905 7.52 -43.04 0.62
N SER A 906 8.22 -42.45 1.59
CA SER A 906 9.64 -42.13 1.44
C SER A 906 10.49 -43.27 1.95
N ASN A 907 11.27 -43.86 1.05
CA ASN A 907 12.23 -44.91 1.34
C ASN A 907 13.59 -44.56 0.72
N GLU A 908 14.55 -45.49 0.79
CA GLU A 908 15.91 -45.29 0.29
C GLU A 908 16.04 -44.99 -1.21
N SER A 909 14.95 -45.19 -1.98
CA SER A 909 14.88 -44.86 -3.40
C SER A 909 14.24 -43.51 -3.68
N LEU A 910 13.56 -42.84 -2.74
CA LEU A 910 12.92 -41.54 -3.00
C LEU A 910 13.91 -40.38 -2.76
N TYR A 911 14.32 -39.69 -3.81
CA TYR A 911 15.37 -38.67 -3.73
C TYR A 911 14.90 -37.23 -3.88
N TYR A 912 13.80 -37.03 -4.60
CA TYR A 912 13.17 -35.74 -4.73
C TYR A 912 11.67 -35.95 -4.75
N MET A 913 10.96 -35.11 -4.02
CA MET A 913 9.52 -35.06 -3.97
C MET A 913 9.12 -33.60 -4.03
N ASN A 914 8.47 -33.20 -5.11
CA ASN A 914 7.73 -31.95 -5.17
C ASN A 914 6.26 -32.31 -5.34
N VAL A 915 5.48 -32.03 -4.31
CA VAL A 915 4.02 -32.18 -4.33
C VAL A 915 3.41 -30.81 -4.26
N GLY A 916 2.41 -30.56 -5.09
CA GLY A 916 1.77 -29.26 -5.08
C GLY A 916 0.36 -29.30 -5.62
N ILE A 917 -0.29 -28.17 -5.46
CA ILE A 917 -1.56 -27.82 -6.05
C ILE A 917 -1.36 -26.59 -6.90
N THR A 918 -1.99 -26.56 -8.06
CA THR A 918 -1.94 -25.43 -9.00
C THR A 918 -3.20 -25.47 -9.85
N GLN A 919 -3.44 -24.39 -10.59
CA GLN A 919 -4.55 -24.30 -11.53
C GLN A 919 -5.87 -24.77 -10.90
N PRO A 920 -6.27 -24.20 -9.74
CA PRO A 920 -7.65 -24.39 -9.30
C PRO A 920 -8.60 -23.97 -10.44
N GLU A 921 -9.76 -24.61 -10.48
CA GLU A 921 -10.85 -24.29 -11.40
C GLU A 921 -11.22 -22.81 -11.30
N ASP A 922 -11.02 -22.22 -10.13
CA ASP A 922 -11.03 -20.79 -9.90
C ASP A 922 -9.73 -20.29 -9.25
N PRO A 923 -8.99 -19.36 -9.88
CA PRO A 923 -7.74 -18.78 -9.36
C PRO A 923 -7.88 -18.05 -8.03
N ASN A 924 -9.07 -17.56 -7.69
CA ASN A 924 -9.32 -16.88 -6.41
C ASN A 924 -9.85 -17.84 -5.35
N ALA A 925 -9.71 -19.14 -5.54
CA ALA A 925 -9.82 -20.06 -4.43
C ALA A 925 -8.59 -19.90 -3.53
N ASP A 926 -8.77 -20.17 -2.25
CA ASP A 926 -7.74 -20.35 -1.25
C ASP A 926 -7.75 -21.83 -0.85
N LEU A 927 -6.76 -22.56 -1.36
CA LEU A 927 -6.60 -23.99 -1.11
C LEU A 927 -5.30 -24.18 -0.36
N ASP A 928 -5.36 -24.73 0.85
CA ASP A 928 -4.15 -25.02 1.61
C ASP A 928 -3.69 -26.45 1.33
N LEU A 929 -2.43 -26.62 0.97
CA LEU A 929 -1.75 -27.90 0.92
C LEU A 929 -1.18 -28.25 2.29
N TYR A 930 -1.78 -29.26 2.93
CA TYR A 930 -1.24 -29.88 4.12
C TYR A 930 -0.42 -31.12 3.79
N VAL A 931 0.80 -31.18 4.33
CA VAL A 931 1.64 -32.38 4.27
C VAL A 931 2.05 -32.79 5.68
N TRP A 932 1.50 -33.91 6.14
CA TRP A 932 1.84 -34.54 7.42
C TRP A 932 2.85 -35.65 7.22
N TYR A 933 3.77 -35.80 8.15
CA TYR A 933 4.78 -36.85 8.11
C TYR A 933 4.71 -37.79 9.31
N TYR A 934 4.85 -39.07 8.99
CA TYR A 934 4.81 -40.17 9.93
C TYR A 934 6.07 -41.01 9.79
N GLU A 935 6.79 -41.24 10.88
CA GLU A 935 8.01 -42.07 10.87
C GLU A 935 7.68 -43.54 10.58
N THR A 936 6.48 -44.00 10.94
CA THR A 936 6.06 -45.40 10.77
C THR A 936 4.65 -45.51 10.21
N LEU A 937 4.40 -46.61 9.48
CA LEU A 937 3.08 -46.91 8.92
C LEU A 937 2.03 -47.08 10.03
N ASP A 938 2.41 -47.66 11.18
CA ASP A 938 1.49 -47.88 12.29
C ASP A 938 1.00 -46.55 12.89
N GLN A 939 1.84 -45.51 12.95
CA GLN A 939 1.42 -44.17 13.39
C GLN A 939 0.40 -43.56 12.42
N LEU A 940 0.69 -43.58 11.12
CA LEU A 940 -0.23 -43.11 10.09
C LEU A 940 -1.58 -43.87 10.15
N LEU A 941 -1.53 -45.19 10.28
CA LEU A 941 -2.73 -46.02 10.34
C LEU A 941 -3.55 -45.80 11.61
N ASN A 942 -2.92 -45.48 12.74
CA ASN A 942 -3.67 -45.17 13.97
C ASN A 942 -4.45 -43.85 13.83
N ASP A 943 -3.81 -42.79 13.33
CA ASP A 943 -4.47 -41.49 13.11
C ASP A 943 -5.61 -41.58 12.09
N LEU A 944 -5.42 -42.32 11.00
CA LEU A 944 -6.46 -42.56 10.01
C LEU A 944 -7.66 -43.37 10.58
N ASN A 945 -7.43 -44.23 11.58
CA ASN A 945 -8.47 -45.04 12.21
C ASN A 945 -9.25 -44.28 13.31
N ASP A 946 -8.59 -43.38 14.04
CA ASP A 946 -9.20 -42.62 15.13
C ASP A 946 -9.96 -41.37 14.65
N GLY A 947 -9.81 -41.00 13.37
CA GLY A 947 -10.58 -39.92 12.72
C GLY A 947 -10.19 -38.51 13.17
N ILE A 948 -9.07 -38.38 13.89
CA ILE A 948 -8.49 -37.13 14.35
C ILE A 948 -7.03 -37.15 13.87
N ILE A 949 -6.69 -36.25 12.93
CA ILE A 949 -5.29 -35.96 12.61
C ILE A 949 -4.83 -34.96 13.69
N ASP A 950 -4.13 -35.43 14.72
CA ASP A 950 -3.72 -34.60 15.85
C ASP A 950 -2.71 -33.52 15.41
N ASN A 951 -2.88 -32.28 15.90
CA ASN A 951 -1.98 -31.12 15.71
C ASN A 951 -0.54 -31.32 16.26
N TYR A 952 -0.17 -32.55 16.67
CA TYR A 952 1.13 -32.91 17.23
C TYR A 952 2.01 -33.73 16.27
N THR A 953 1.63 -33.86 15.00
CA THR A 953 2.48 -34.43 13.95
C THR A 953 3.35 -33.34 13.32
N ASN A 954 4.60 -33.66 12.93
CA ASN A 954 5.51 -32.72 12.27
C ASN A 954 4.92 -32.29 10.92
N GLN A 955 4.22 -31.15 10.91
CA GLN A 955 3.61 -30.56 9.72
C GLN A 955 4.69 -29.83 8.92
N TYR A 956 4.87 -30.20 7.64
CA TYR A 956 5.94 -29.65 6.80
C TYR A 956 5.60 -28.31 6.15
N VAL A 957 4.31 -27.97 6.04
CA VAL A 957 3.85 -26.69 5.47
C VAL A 957 2.71 -26.15 6.32
N ASN A 958 2.84 -24.88 6.71
CA ASN A 958 1.73 -24.03 7.10
C ASN A 958 1.87 -22.75 6.26
N GLN A 959 0.86 -22.47 5.42
CA GLN A 959 0.63 -21.24 4.66
C GLN A 959 1.80 -20.65 3.87
N ILE A 960 1.66 -20.60 2.54
CA ILE A 960 2.34 -19.60 1.70
C ILE A 960 1.28 -18.65 1.15
N GLY A 961 0.80 -17.74 2.01
CA GLY A 961 -0.17 -16.72 1.64
C GLY A 961 -1.57 -17.26 1.30
N PRO A 962 -2.50 -16.40 0.85
CA PRO A 962 -3.90 -16.76 0.56
C PRO A 962 -4.07 -17.35 -0.85
N THR A 963 -3.15 -18.20 -1.30
CA THR A 963 -3.07 -18.62 -2.71
C THR A 963 -3.42 -20.09 -2.88
N SER A 964 -4.08 -20.44 -3.99
CA SER A 964 -4.30 -21.83 -4.41
C SER A 964 -3.09 -22.53 -5.04
N GLU A 965 -1.95 -21.83 -5.14
CA GLU A 965 -0.74 -22.38 -5.76
C GLU A 965 0.32 -22.70 -4.71
N GLU A 966 0.12 -23.80 -4.01
CA GLU A 966 1.02 -24.25 -2.96
C GLU A 966 1.82 -25.49 -3.36
N HIS A 967 3.03 -25.61 -2.84
CA HIS A 967 3.82 -26.83 -3.02
C HIS A 967 4.78 -27.05 -1.86
N LEU A 968 5.11 -28.32 -1.65
CA LEU A 968 6.21 -28.75 -0.82
C LEU A 968 7.24 -29.43 -1.71
N GLU A 969 8.43 -28.84 -1.77
CA GLU A 969 9.59 -29.43 -2.40
C GLU A 969 10.57 -29.93 -1.35
N LEU A 970 10.79 -31.25 -1.32
CA LEU A 970 11.78 -31.91 -0.49
C LEU A 970 12.82 -32.61 -1.37
N PHE A 971 14.08 -32.23 -1.16
CA PHE A 971 15.22 -33.01 -1.59
C PHE A 971 15.60 -33.98 -0.47
N MET A 972 15.70 -35.27 -0.77
CA MET A 972 15.94 -36.34 0.19
C MET A 972 14.96 -36.33 1.39
N PRO A 973 13.65 -36.52 1.15
CA PRO A 973 12.65 -36.52 2.22
C PRO A 973 12.97 -37.59 3.29
N PRO A 974 12.89 -37.28 4.60
CA PRO A 974 13.01 -38.28 5.67
C PRO A 974 12.18 -39.54 5.42
N TYR A 975 12.73 -40.71 5.78
CA TYR A 975 12.07 -42.01 5.56
C TYR A 975 10.83 -42.15 6.42
N GLY A 976 9.73 -42.55 5.80
CA GLY A 976 8.44 -42.61 6.47
C GLY A 976 7.33 -42.43 5.46
N TYR A 977 6.20 -41.90 5.92
CA TYR A 977 5.00 -41.74 5.11
C TYR A 977 4.54 -40.30 5.18
N TYR A 978 4.38 -39.70 4.01
CA TYR A 978 3.82 -38.37 3.84
C TYR A 978 2.35 -38.52 3.49
N LEU A 979 1.47 -38.03 4.35
CA LEU A 979 0.05 -37.92 4.07
C LEU A 979 -0.20 -36.51 3.54
N ILE A 980 -0.80 -36.43 2.36
CA ILE A 980 -1.05 -35.17 1.68
C ILE A 980 -2.55 -34.91 1.72
N GLY A 981 -2.92 -33.78 2.33
CA GLY A 981 -4.25 -33.24 2.35
C GLY A 981 -4.29 -31.89 1.67
N VAL A 982 -5.44 -31.57 1.10
CA VAL A 982 -5.75 -30.23 0.59
C VAL A 982 -6.98 -29.76 1.33
N HIS A 983 -6.94 -28.56 1.88
CA HIS A 983 -8.05 -27.95 2.58
C HIS A 983 -8.71 -26.92 1.67
N GLY A 984 -10.03 -27.02 1.53
CA GLY A 984 -10.79 -26.01 0.82
C GLY A 984 -11.08 -24.82 1.72
N TYR A 985 -10.08 -24.01 2.05
CA TYR A 985 -10.23 -22.89 3.00
C TYR A 985 -11.17 -21.81 2.48
N ASP A 986 -11.05 -21.44 1.21
CA ASP A 986 -12.07 -20.74 0.44
C ASP A 986 -12.09 -21.37 -0.95
N THR A 987 -13.03 -22.26 -1.20
CA THR A 987 -13.11 -22.92 -2.50
C THR A 987 -13.71 -22.04 -3.58
N ALA A 988 -13.66 -20.72 -3.41
CA ALA A 988 -14.17 -19.75 -4.36
C ALA A 988 -15.69 -19.89 -4.62
N GLY A 989 -16.39 -20.55 -3.70
CA GLY A 989 -17.78 -20.98 -3.86
C GLY A 989 -17.96 -22.34 -4.55
N LEU A 990 -16.94 -22.89 -5.23
CA LEU A 990 -16.97 -24.19 -5.91
C LEU A 990 -16.85 -25.31 -4.88
N ASN A 991 -17.89 -26.10 -4.69
CA ASN A 991 -17.90 -27.14 -3.66
C ASN A 991 -18.41 -28.49 -4.23
N PRO A 992 -17.53 -29.43 -4.60
CA PRO A 992 -16.08 -29.35 -4.47
C PRO A 992 -15.45 -28.56 -5.64
N ILE A 993 -14.38 -27.82 -5.37
CA ILE A 993 -13.56 -27.17 -6.39
C ILE A 993 -12.55 -28.14 -6.95
N HIS A 994 -12.35 -28.16 -8.27
CA HIS A 994 -11.29 -28.93 -8.88
C HIS A 994 -9.98 -28.16 -8.88
N PHE A 995 -8.88 -28.87 -8.70
CA PHE A 995 -7.54 -28.30 -8.80
C PHE A 995 -6.60 -29.36 -9.37
N ILE A 996 -5.46 -28.92 -9.88
CA ILE A 996 -4.42 -29.86 -10.29
C ILE A 996 -3.56 -30.15 -9.07
N TYR A 997 -3.74 -31.33 -8.49
CA TYR A 997 -2.69 -31.92 -7.67
C TYR A 997 -1.62 -32.45 -8.61
N TYR A 998 -0.37 -32.12 -8.33
CA TYR A 998 0.75 -32.70 -9.04
C TYR A 998 1.77 -33.26 -8.07
N GLU A 999 2.43 -34.30 -8.55
CA GLU A 999 3.63 -34.81 -7.92
C GLU A 999 4.72 -34.96 -8.96
N GLN A 1000 5.92 -34.58 -8.55
CA GLN A 1000 7.14 -34.77 -9.29
C GLN A 1000 8.07 -35.52 -8.35
N ILE A 1001 8.17 -36.82 -8.61
CA ILE A 1001 8.92 -37.74 -7.79
C ILE A 1001 10.11 -38.24 -8.60
N LEU A 1002 11.30 -38.03 -8.06
CA LEU A 1002 12.52 -38.66 -8.57
C LEU A 1002 12.88 -39.83 -7.67
N ASN A 1003 12.68 -41.03 -8.20
CA ASN A 1003 13.15 -42.25 -7.57
C ASN A 1003 14.52 -42.65 -8.13
N ASP A 1004 15.29 -43.39 -7.33
CA ASP A 1004 16.46 -44.11 -7.82
C ASP A 1004 16.04 -45.13 -8.86
N ASN A 1005 16.48 -44.93 -10.10
CA ASN A 1005 16.37 -45.95 -11.15
C ASN A 1005 17.69 -46.73 -11.31
N GLY A 1006 18.71 -46.45 -10.50
CA GLY A 1006 20.00 -47.15 -10.49
C GLY A 1006 21.00 -46.67 -11.54
N ASP A 1007 20.69 -45.61 -12.29
CA ASP A 1007 21.50 -45.13 -13.41
C ASP A 1007 22.62 -44.15 -13.02
N VAL A 1008 22.63 -43.62 -11.81
CA VAL A 1008 23.73 -42.78 -11.30
C VAL A 1008 24.44 -43.53 -10.19
N ILE A 1009 25.62 -44.07 -10.50
CA ILE A 1009 26.40 -44.87 -9.56
C ILE A 1009 27.49 -43.99 -8.94
N VAL A 1010 27.44 -43.81 -7.62
CA VAL A 1010 28.46 -43.10 -6.82
C VAL A 1010 29.04 -44.01 -5.75
N ASN A 1011 30.14 -43.57 -5.12
CA ASN A 1011 30.60 -44.19 -3.88
C ASN A 1011 29.76 -43.67 -2.71
N THR A 1012 28.89 -44.52 -2.17
CA THR A 1012 27.97 -44.21 -1.06
C THR A 1012 28.58 -44.39 0.32
N THR A 1013 29.85 -44.80 0.43
CA THR A 1013 30.51 -45.03 1.73
C THR A 1013 30.52 -43.72 2.53
N PRO A 1014 29.88 -43.67 3.72
CA PRO A 1014 29.88 -42.48 4.56
C PRO A 1014 31.31 -42.10 4.94
N PHE A 1015 31.54 -40.81 5.12
CA PHE A 1015 32.82 -40.29 5.53
C PHE A 1015 32.64 -39.07 6.44
N GLU A 1016 33.55 -38.96 7.41
CA GLU A 1016 33.69 -37.73 8.17
C GLU A 1016 34.14 -36.63 7.20
N PHE A 1017 33.33 -35.59 7.07
CA PHE A 1017 33.60 -34.43 6.25
C PHE A 1017 33.73 -33.25 7.19
N LYS A 1018 34.96 -32.89 7.55
CA LYS A 1018 35.19 -31.83 8.53
C LYS A 1018 34.94 -30.47 7.93
N SER A 1019 34.65 -29.50 8.77
CA SER A 1019 34.61 -28.10 8.32
C SER A 1019 35.93 -27.73 7.64
N GLY A 1020 35.85 -27.20 6.42
CA GLY A 1020 36.99 -26.83 5.58
C GLY A 1020 37.59 -27.97 4.73
N ASP A 1021 37.10 -29.21 4.87
CA ASP A 1021 37.55 -30.31 4.01
C ASP A 1021 37.00 -30.15 2.57
N THR A 1022 37.74 -30.71 1.62
CA THR A 1022 37.27 -30.89 0.24
C THR A 1022 37.29 -32.36 -0.14
N LYS A 1023 36.35 -32.79 -0.99
CA LYS A 1023 36.30 -34.15 -1.49
C LYS A 1023 35.79 -34.20 -2.92
N THR A 1024 36.55 -34.83 -3.80
CA THR A 1024 36.07 -35.10 -5.17
C THR A 1024 34.99 -36.16 -5.12
N ILE A 1025 33.80 -35.79 -5.59
CA ILE A 1025 32.68 -36.67 -5.83
C ILE A 1025 32.75 -37.14 -7.28
N THR A 1026 32.72 -38.45 -7.49
CA THR A 1026 32.68 -39.07 -8.82
C THR A 1026 31.40 -39.86 -8.97
N ALA A 1027 30.65 -39.57 -10.03
CA ALA A 1027 29.44 -40.27 -10.41
C ALA A 1027 29.62 -40.89 -11.80
N ASN A 1028 29.16 -42.12 -11.97
CA ASN A 1028 29.03 -42.79 -13.26
C ASN A 1028 27.55 -42.77 -13.66
N VAL A 1029 27.23 -41.99 -14.68
CA VAL A 1029 25.87 -41.81 -15.20
C VAL A 1029 25.67 -42.74 -16.39
N ASN A 1030 24.75 -43.69 -16.28
CA ASN A 1030 24.37 -44.60 -17.35
C ASN A 1030 23.30 -43.96 -18.24
N LEU A 1031 23.67 -43.50 -19.44
CA LEU A 1031 22.74 -42.96 -20.42
C LEU A 1031 22.29 -44.09 -21.35
N SER A 1032 21.09 -44.65 -21.15
CA SER A 1032 20.57 -45.79 -21.91
C SER A 1032 20.13 -45.39 -23.33
N GLU A 1033 19.90 -46.35 -24.25
CA GLU A 1033 19.30 -46.05 -25.57
C GLU A 1033 17.80 -45.67 -25.46
N GLU A 1034 17.14 -45.91 -24.33
CA GLU A 1034 15.71 -45.63 -24.11
C GLU A 1034 15.46 -44.26 -23.42
N GLY A 1035 16.53 -43.51 -23.12
CA GLY A 1035 16.49 -42.24 -22.37
C GLY A 1035 17.57 -42.21 -21.31
#